data_AF-A0A072NHD0-F1
#
_entry.id   AF-A0A072NHD0-F1
#
_cell.length_a   1.000
_cell.length_b   1.000
_cell.length_c   1.000
_cell.angle_alpha   90.00
_cell.angle_beta   90.00
_cell.angle_gamma   90.00
#
_symmetry.space_group_name_H-M   'P 1'
#
loop_
_entity.id
_entity.type
_entity.pdbx_description
1 polymer ?
#
loop_
_entity_poly.entity_id
_entity_poly.type
_entity_poly.pdbx_seq_one_letter_code
_entity_poly.pdbx_strand_id
1 'polypeptide(L)'
;MNRNSIKRFANDARRELLQKIENKAKQIEITDAAIIEEAAYKWFIRIIALRFMEMNGLLPEKVFDNINNSSKHTLKKTIFRNCDELHPYFPSLFSKDETYLKSLFPEELLNEQSFITKLTDPLIIPDELMSRVEIIGWLYQYFFAEEKEHVIKAKKKYTTAEIPYATQVFTPDWIVRYMVQNTLGRYWIESHPEHRDLIANWEFYIENQDDEVRFEQNLEPYIDQKIRIEEIKCFDPAMGSGHILVYMFDVLYEIYCRCGYNKQEIPRLIIEYNLYGVDIDDRVYDVAVFLLTMKAMQYDKNFLTTAVQDGLKMNLVSMQETNHVTHEDIACFVSQNNERAFVRIEHFINQFINAKTFGSLLQIDSVDYDFLKQNYEGLRQSKIKLAKLMPALLKQAQIFQNKYDVLVTNPPYIGNRYLNSDLSNYIETFYPLGKKDLFAAFMLAGFKKVKKYGLLGFMTPYVWMFISSFEGLRSHIMYEKDISTLIQLEYSGFDGATVPVCTFTLRNYKAGIPGQYINLAEFKGVNNQPLKTLKAVKNPKVDYRYSVNADIFKKIQGHPLSFWAGKQAIHVIENAEKLETIAKARVGLQTSDNQRFLRLWHEVDFQKIGFGMKDRSEARESKLKWFPYNKGGEYRKWYGNQFYVVNWEDDGREIREFNTYLNASRDSKIGIANTEFYFKESITWSFVSSSYFGVRYSEKGFLFDTGGSSAFVDGEFIYYITAFLCSKLAYEFLRIQNPTLNFQPGNIANLPLVIPENQWEISEIIDLAKENIKISKSEWDSYETSWNFKVHPLLKFKGVEKTVGKAFENWKRHSQKMFSILKSNEEKLNGLFIDIYDLGNEYTPEVNDENVTIRQANLGREIKSFISYAIGCMFGRYSLDEDGLIFAGGEFNEKHYKTFTPTKDNIVPILSDGHSGNDIFTRFVEFVKIIFGDETLTENLKFIASAIGVKKGENPRSALHRYFLQDFYKDHLKVYKKRPIYWLFTSGKHRAFNCLVYIHRYDTDTLTRIRDDYLREQLGLLEEEKSSLLKMMDSGSDGKEIAKELKALEMQIEELKKYYYCLHEQAEQQIEIDLDDGVAVNYQKFEGLVAPIK
;
A
#
# COMPACT_ATOMS: atom_id res chain seq x y z
N MET A 1 4.71 -11.43 22.57
CA MET A 1 4.84 -12.86 22.18
C MET A 1 5.35 -12.95 20.74
N ASN A 2 6.30 -13.84 20.46
CA ASN A 2 6.95 -13.95 19.15
C ASN A 2 6.08 -14.74 18.15
N ARG A 3 5.00 -14.14 17.62
CA ARG A 3 4.12 -14.77 16.61
C ARG A 3 4.87 -15.26 15.37
N ASN A 4 6.02 -14.67 15.04
CA ASN A 4 6.84 -15.09 13.93
C ASN A 4 7.42 -16.50 14.11
N SER A 5 7.70 -16.94 15.33
CA SER A 5 8.17 -18.32 15.57
C SER A 5 7.06 -19.33 15.29
N ILE A 6 5.83 -19.04 15.72
CA ILE A 6 4.66 -19.92 15.51
C ILE A 6 4.30 -19.98 14.03
N LYS A 7 4.32 -18.83 13.33
CA LYS A 7 4.10 -18.79 11.89
C LYS A 7 5.14 -19.64 11.15
N ARG A 8 6.42 -19.49 11.50
CA ARG A 8 7.50 -20.30 10.93
C ARG A 8 7.30 -21.78 11.20
N PHE A 9 6.95 -22.16 12.44
CA PHE A 9 6.66 -23.53 12.82
C PHE A 9 5.54 -24.14 11.95
N ALA A 10 4.42 -23.44 11.78
CA ALA A 10 3.29 -23.96 11.00
C ALA A 10 3.61 -24.11 9.51
N ASN A 11 4.35 -23.17 8.92
CA ASN A 11 4.83 -23.27 7.54
C ASN A 11 5.80 -24.45 7.36
N ASP A 12 6.75 -24.60 8.28
CA ASP A 12 7.71 -25.71 8.25
C ASP A 12 6.98 -27.05 8.41
N ALA A 13 5.99 -27.12 9.30
CA ALA A 13 5.14 -28.30 9.49
C ALA A 13 4.33 -28.65 8.23
N ARG A 14 3.77 -27.65 7.52
CA ARG A 14 3.07 -27.88 6.25
C ARG A 14 3.99 -28.49 5.21
N ARG A 15 5.16 -27.89 4.98
CA ARG A 15 6.12 -28.40 3.98
C ARG A 15 6.57 -29.82 4.31
N GLU A 16 6.86 -30.09 5.59
CA GLU A 16 7.24 -31.42 6.06
C GLU A 16 6.12 -32.44 5.82
N LEU A 17 4.87 -32.11 6.19
CA LEU A 17 3.73 -32.99 6.03
C LEU A 17 3.40 -33.27 4.57
N LEU A 18 3.35 -32.24 3.72
CA LEU A 18 3.10 -32.41 2.28
C LEU A 18 4.16 -33.31 1.65
N GLN A 19 5.44 -33.05 1.91
CA GLN A 19 6.54 -33.85 1.37
C GLN A 19 6.45 -35.32 1.80
N LYS A 20 6.22 -35.57 3.10
CA LYS A 20 6.18 -36.93 3.65
C LYS A 20 4.93 -37.70 3.19
N ILE A 21 3.78 -37.05 3.16
CA ILE A 21 2.52 -37.66 2.69
C ILE A 21 2.57 -37.90 1.19
N GLU A 22 3.13 -36.99 0.39
CA GLU A 22 3.31 -37.20 -1.05
C GLU A 22 4.21 -38.42 -1.33
N ASN A 23 5.31 -38.57 -0.58
CA ASN A 23 6.16 -39.75 -0.68
C ASN A 23 5.42 -41.03 -0.30
N LYS A 24 4.56 -40.97 0.74
CA LYS A 24 3.74 -42.10 1.17
C LYS A 24 2.66 -42.44 0.15
N ALA A 25 1.99 -41.43 -0.40
CA ALA A 25 0.96 -41.53 -1.43
C ALA A 25 1.51 -42.20 -2.69
N LYS A 26 2.73 -41.85 -3.12
CA LYS A 26 3.46 -42.52 -4.21
C LYS A 26 3.68 -44.01 -3.96
N GLN A 27 3.95 -44.42 -2.73
CA GLN A 27 4.12 -45.85 -2.37
C GLN A 27 2.83 -46.66 -2.43
N ILE A 28 1.67 -46.01 -2.31
CA ILE A 28 0.34 -46.65 -2.31
C ILE A 28 -0.52 -46.22 -3.51
N GLU A 29 0.13 -45.71 -4.57
CA GLU A 29 -0.48 -45.35 -5.87
C GLU A 29 -1.60 -44.28 -5.79
N ILE A 30 -1.55 -43.39 -4.81
CA ILE A 30 -2.43 -42.21 -4.74
C ILE A 30 -1.71 -41.02 -5.38
N THR A 31 -2.28 -40.45 -6.44
CA THR A 31 -1.71 -39.31 -7.18
C THR A 31 -2.55 -38.03 -7.09
N ASP A 32 -3.73 -38.09 -6.49
CA ASP A 32 -4.62 -36.94 -6.34
C ASP A 32 -4.05 -35.94 -5.31
N ALA A 33 -3.68 -34.76 -5.81
CA ALA A 33 -3.11 -33.69 -4.99
C ALA A 33 -4.09 -33.17 -3.92
N ALA A 34 -5.40 -33.19 -4.18
CA ALA A 34 -6.40 -32.75 -3.20
C ALA A 34 -6.47 -33.70 -2.00
N ILE A 35 -6.36 -35.01 -2.25
CA ILE A 35 -6.31 -36.03 -1.18
C ILE A 35 -5.04 -35.86 -0.34
N ILE A 36 -3.90 -35.59 -0.97
CA ILE A 36 -2.62 -35.37 -0.29
C ILE A 36 -2.70 -34.13 0.61
N GLU A 37 -3.23 -33.02 0.09
CA GLU A 37 -3.39 -31.77 0.85
C GLU A 37 -4.37 -31.93 2.01
N GLU A 38 -5.51 -32.60 1.78
CA GLU A 38 -6.48 -32.92 2.81
C GLU A 38 -5.86 -33.80 3.91
N ALA A 39 -5.08 -34.81 3.54
CA ALA A 39 -4.41 -35.69 4.50
C ALA A 39 -3.36 -34.94 5.33
N ALA A 40 -2.58 -34.05 4.72
CA ALA A 40 -1.61 -33.20 5.42
C ALA A 40 -2.30 -32.29 6.43
N TYR A 41 -3.39 -31.64 6.02
CA TYR A 41 -4.20 -30.82 6.89
C TYR A 41 -4.80 -31.63 8.06
N LYS A 42 -5.49 -32.74 7.77
CA LYS A 42 -6.18 -33.54 8.79
C LYS A 42 -5.20 -34.08 9.83
N TRP A 43 -4.01 -34.55 9.42
CA TRP A 43 -3.00 -34.99 10.38
C TRP A 43 -2.42 -33.86 11.21
N PHE A 44 -2.15 -32.70 10.59
CA PHE A 44 -1.71 -31.51 11.32
C PHE A 44 -2.68 -31.12 12.43
N ILE A 45 -3.96 -30.94 12.09
CA ILE A 45 -4.96 -30.46 13.05
C ILE A 45 -5.29 -31.51 14.12
N ARG A 46 -5.34 -32.80 13.78
CA ARG A 46 -5.55 -33.88 14.76
C ARG A 46 -4.43 -33.94 15.79
N ILE A 47 -3.17 -33.83 15.36
CA ILE A 47 -2.02 -33.85 16.26
C ILE A 47 -2.05 -32.62 17.19
N ILE A 48 -2.35 -31.44 16.65
CA ILE A 48 -2.49 -30.21 17.46
C ILE A 48 -3.63 -30.34 18.47
N ALA A 49 -4.80 -30.83 18.05
CA ALA A 49 -5.95 -31.04 18.93
C ALA A 49 -5.62 -32.03 20.07
N LEU A 50 -4.97 -33.15 19.76
CA LEU A 50 -4.53 -34.11 20.78
C LEU A 50 -3.51 -33.48 21.74
N ARG A 51 -2.52 -32.72 21.24
CA ARG A 51 -1.55 -32.05 22.11
C ARG A 51 -2.20 -31.00 23.00
N PHE A 52 -3.17 -30.25 22.47
CA PHE A 52 -3.96 -29.30 23.24
C PHE A 52 -4.73 -29.99 24.37
N MET A 53 -5.43 -31.08 24.05
CA MET A 53 -6.19 -31.84 25.04
C MET A 53 -5.28 -32.47 26.09
N GLU A 54 -4.11 -33.00 25.71
CA GLU A 54 -3.09 -33.49 26.63
C GLU A 54 -2.63 -32.40 27.61
N MET A 55 -2.32 -31.21 27.10
CA MET A 55 -1.84 -30.09 27.92
C MET A 55 -2.88 -29.56 28.90
N ASN A 56 -4.15 -29.70 28.56
CA ASN A 56 -5.27 -29.31 29.43
C ASN A 56 -5.79 -30.47 30.31
N GLY A 57 -5.11 -31.64 30.31
CA GLY A 57 -5.52 -32.79 31.12
C GLY A 57 -6.86 -33.40 30.70
N LEU A 58 -7.21 -33.26 29.41
CA LEU A 58 -8.45 -33.75 28.81
C LEU A 58 -8.28 -35.11 28.12
N LEU A 59 -7.05 -35.63 28.04
CA LEU A 59 -6.76 -36.99 27.60
C LEU A 59 -6.46 -37.91 28.79
N PRO A 60 -6.84 -39.19 28.72
CA PRO A 60 -6.60 -40.17 29.79
C PRO A 60 -5.11 -40.54 29.94
N GLU A 61 -4.30 -40.30 28.93
CA GLU A 61 -2.87 -40.62 28.90
C GLU A 61 -2.07 -39.50 28.22
N LYS A 62 -0.77 -39.41 28.55
CA LYS A 62 0.18 -38.49 27.92
C LYS A 62 0.75 -39.13 26.65
N VAL A 63 0.20 -38.76 25.50
CA VAL A 63 0.54 -39.22 24.15
C VAL A 63 1.90 -38.66 23.69
N PHE A 64 2.14 -37.36 23.84
CA PHE A 64 3.32 -36.67 23.27
C PHE A 64 4.44 -36.44 24.29
N ASP A 65 4.16 -36.25 25.58
CA ASP A 65 5.22 -36.15 26.60
C ASP A 65 6.09 -37.43 26.67
N ASN A 66 5.58 -38.58 26.22
CA ASN A 66 6.28 -39.86 26.18
C ASN A 66 6.97 -40.16 24.84
N ILE A 67 7.05 -39.18 23.91
CA ILE A 67 7.53 -39.40 22.54
C ILE A 67 8.95 -39.97 22.46
N ASN A 68 9.82 -39.58 23.39
CA ASN A 68 11.21 -40.05 23.44
C ASN A 68 11.38 -41.38 24.19
N ASN A 69 10.37 -41.81 24.96
CA ASN A 69 10.43 -42.99 25.85
C ASN A 69 9.63 -44.20 25.33
N SER A 70 8.88 -44.04 24.23
CA SER A 70 7.99 -45.07 23.68
C SER A 70 8.41 -45.48 22.26
N SER A 71 8.20 -46.75 21.89
CA SER A 71 8.48 -47.20 20.53
C SER A 71 7.60 -46.47 19.50
N LYS A 72 8.11 -46.20 18.30
CA LYS A 72 7.34 -45.53 17.21
C LYS A 72 6.03 -46.24 16.91
N HIS A 73 6.05 -47.58 16.90
CA HIS A 73 4.85 -48.40 16.70
C HIS A 73 3.83 -48.22 17.84
N THR A 74 4.29 -48.07 19.09
CA THR A 74 3.42 -47.76 20.23
C THR A 74 2.78 -46.39 20.06
N LEU A 75 3.57 -45.33 19.79
CA LEU A 75 3.03 -43.98 19.58
C LEU A 75 1.98 -43.91 18.47
N LYS A 76 2.25 -44.53 17.32
CA LYS A 76 1.31 -44.59 16.20
C LYS A 76 -0.03 -45.20 16.62
N LYS A 77 0.01 -46.33 17.34
CA LYS A 77 -1.20 -46.98 17.88
C LYS A 77 -1.92 -46.10 18.88
N THR A 78 -1.20 -45.42 19.76
CA THR A 78 -1.75 -44.49 20.75
C THR A 78 -2.47 -43.32 20.08
N ILE A 79 -1.85 -42.67 19.08
CA ILE A 79 -2.48 -41.59 18.32
C ILE A 79 -3.77 -42.09 17.64
N PHE A 80 -3.71 -43.24 16.97
CA PHE A 80 -4.88 -43.79 16.27
C PHE A 80 -6.00 -44.15 17.24
N ARG A 81 -5.69 -44.75 18.39
CA ARG A 81 -6.67 -45.05 19.44
C ARG A 81 -7.35 -43.77 19.95
N ASN A 82 -6.57 -42.73 20.29
CA ASN A 82 -7.13 -41.48 20.78
C ASN A 82 -8.03 -40.81 19.72
N CYS A 83 -7.63 -40.84 18.44
CA CYS A 83 -8.51 -40.39 17.35
C CYS A 83 -9.83 -41.21 17.30
N ASP A 84 -9.76 -42.53 17.40
CA ASP A 84 -10.93 -43.41 17.35
C ASP A 84 -11.85 -43.24 18.57
N GLU A 85 -11.28 -42.92 19.74
CA GLU A 85 -12.01 -42.59 20.98
C GLU A 85 -12.67 -41.20 20.91
N LEU A 86 -12.05 -40.24 20.20
CA LEU A 86 -12.59 -38.90 20.03
C LEU A 86 -13.67 -38.79 18.92
N HIS A 87 -13.76 -39.80 18.05
CA HIS A 87 -14.74 -39.84 16.95
C HIS A 87 -16.20 -39.59 17.37
N PRO A 88 -16.75 -40.22 18.43
CA PRO A 88 -18.16 -39.99 18.82
C PRO A 88 -18.45 -38.53 19.19
N TYR A 89 -17.42 -37.79 19.60
CA TYR A 89 -17.54 -36.39 20.02
C TYR A 89 -17.32 -35.41 18.86
N PHE A 90 -16.39 -35.73 17.96
CA PHE A 90 -16.04 -34.88 16.82
C PHE A 90 -15.94 -35.73 15.53
N PRO A 91 -17.08 -36.18 14.98
CA PRO A 91 -17.10 -37.19 13.91
C PRO A 91 -16.46 -36.73 12.60
N SER A 92 -16.52 -35.43 12.28
CA SER A 92 -15.87 -34.86 11.09
C SER A 92 -14.34 -34.76 11.26
N LEU A 93 -13.89 -34.20 12.39
CA LEU A 93 -12.47 -34.03 12.69
C LEU A 93 -11.73 -35.36 12.86
N PHE A 94 -12.34 -36.35 13.53
CA PHE A 94 -11.76 -37.68 13.79
C PHE A 94 -12.60 -38.80 13.16
N SER A 95 -12.90 -38.73 11.87
CA SER A 95 -13.68 -39.76 11.16
C SER A 95 -13.06 -41.16 11.24
N LYS A 96 -13.90 -42.18 11.53
CA LYS A 96 -13.50 -43.60 11.63
C LYS A 96 -13.37 -44.29 10.27
N ASP A 97 -14.06 -43.80 9.24
CA ASP A 97 -14.18 -44.45 7.92
C ASP A 97 -13.03 -44.11 6.95
N GLU A 98 -12.00 -43.41 7.40
CA GLU A 98 -10.88 -42.94 6.58
C GLU A 98 -9.67 -43.89 6.63
N THR A 99 -9.87 -45.14 6.19
CA THR A 99 -8.77 -46.12 6.07
C THR A 99 -7.62 -45.58 5.22
N TYR A 100 -7.94 -44.78 4.19
CA TYR A 100 -6.95 -44.09 3.35
C TYR A 100 -6.12 -43.05 4.11
N LEU A 101 -6.72 -42.34 5.08
CA LEU A 101 -5.99 -41.34 5.85
C LEU A 101 -5.01 -42.00 6.84
N LYS A 102 -5.43 -43.12 7.46
CA LYS A 102 -4.55 -43.94 8.31
C LYS A 102 -3.41 -44.57 7.51
N SER A 103 -3.62 -44.97 6.25
CA SER A 103 -2.56 -45.49 5.39
C SER A 103 -1.57 -44.41 4.92
N LEU A 104 -2.04 -43.17 4.80
CA LEU A 104 -1.22 -41.99 4.47
C LEU A 104 -0.45 -41.39 5.65
N PHE A 105 -0.58 -41.93 6.88
CA PHE A 105 0.19 -41.43 8.03
C PHE A 105 1.70 -41.67 7.83
N PRO A 106 2.55 -40.62 7.81
CA PRO A 106 3.98 -40.79 7.67
C PRO A 106 4.64 -41.16 9.00
N GLU A 107 5.21 -42.36 9.10
CA GLU A 107 5.87 -42.83 10.32
C GLU A 107 7.12 -42.02 10.67
N GLU A 108 7.71 -41.35 9.68
CA GLU A 108 8.83 -40.42 9.84
C GLU A 108 8.45 -39.17 10.65
N LEU A 109 7.16 -38.92 10.91
CA LEU A 109 6.71 -37.90 11.86
C LEU A 109 7.03 -38.27 13.32
N LEU A 110 7.38 -39.52 13.60
CA LEU A 110 7.72 -39.99 14.95
C LEU A 110 9.25 -39.97 15.23
N ASN A 111 10.03 -39.29 14.38
CA ASN A 111 11.49 -39.15 14.53
C ASN A 111 11.87 -37.87 15.30
N GLU A 112 13.06 -37.84 15.90
CA GLU A 112 13.60 -36.75 16.77
C GLU A 112 13.76 -35.35 16.13
N GLN A 113 13.31 -35.16 14.88
CA GLN A 113 13.40 -33.87 14.16
C GLN A 113 12.09 -33.45 13.48
N SER A 114 10.99 -34.16 13.74
CA SER A 114 9.70 -33.86 13.13
C SER A 114 9.02 -32.64 13.74
N PHE A 115 7.98 -32.15 13.08
CA PHE A 115 7.13 -31.12 13.66
C PHE A 115 6.45 -31.55 14.97
N ILE A 116 6.23 -32.86 15.22
CA ILE A 116 5.63 -33.35 16.47
C ILE A 116 6.57 -33.07 17.65
N THR A 117 7.86 -33.38 17.51
CA THR A 117 8.87 -33.07 18.55
C THR A 117 8.99 -31.56 18.76
N LYS A 118 8.93 -30.78 17.68
CA LYS A 118 8.95 -29.30 17.76
C LYS A 118 7.68 -28.72 18.40
N LEU A 119 6.53 -29.37 18.25
CA LEU A 119 5.27 -29.00 18.89
C LEU A 119 5.35 -29.15 20.42
N THR A 120 6.13 -30.10 20.90
CA THR A 120 6.37 -30.34 22.34
C THR A 120 7.50 -29.51 22.94
N ASP A 121 8.21 -28.72 22.13
CA ASP A 121 9.33 -27.90 22.60
C ASP A 121 8.84 -26.54 23.14
N PRO A 122 8.98 -26.27 24.46
CA PRO A 122 8.51 -25.02 25.06
C PRO A 122 9.28 -23.78 24.58
N LEU A 123 10.46 -23.95 23.95
CA LEU A 123 11.20 -22.86 23.30
C LEU A 123 10.55 -22.45 21.97
N ILE A 124 9.80 -23.35 21.33
CA ILE A 124 9.11 -23.10 20.06
C ILE A 124 7.66 -22.65 20.31
N ILE A 125 6.91 -23.45 21.08
CA ILE A 125 5.55 -23.14 21.52
C ILE A 125 5.50 -23.23 23.05
N PRO A 126 5.47 -22.09 23.76
CA PRO A 126 5.38 -22.09 25.22
C PRO A 126 4.14 -22.85 25.73
N ASP A 127 4.27 -23.60 26.83
CA ASP A 127 3.16 -24.37 27.40
C ASP A 127 1.94 -23.51 27.76
N GLU A 128 2.17 -22.30 28.27
CA GLU A 128 1.12 -21.32 28.57
C GLU A 128 0.34 -20.90 27.32
N LEU A 129 0.98 -20.96 26.14
CA LEU A 129 0.33 -20.68 24.88
C LEU A 129 -0.37 -21.92 24.32
N MET A 130 0.24 -23.10 24.46
CA MET A 130 -0.34 -24.36 24.03
C MET A 130 -1.64 -24.71 24.80
N SER A 131 -1.80 -24.19 26.03
CA SER A 131 -3.02 -24.36 26.82
C SER A 131 -4.15 -23.40 26.45
N ARG A 132 -3.89 -22.35 25.66
CA ARG A 132 -4.89 -21.37 25.21
C ARG A 132 -5.61 -21.84 23.95
N VAL A 133 -6.93 -21.81 23.94
CA VAL A 133 -7.78 -22.33 22.84
C VAL A 133 -7.45 -21.64 21.51
N GLU A 134 -7.04 -20.37 21.56
CA GLU A 134 -6.74 -19.51 20.41
C GLU A 134 -5.54 -20.02 19.58
N ILE A 135 -4.60 -20.77 20.17
CA ILE A 135 -3.39 -21.26 19.47
C ILE A 135 -3.73 -22.15 18.28
N ILE A 136 -4.79 -22.94 18.38
CA ILE A 136 -5.22 -23.86 17.33
C ILE A 136 -5.69 -23.07 16.11
N GLY A 137 -6.46 -22.01 16.33
CA GLY A 137 -6.88 -21.09 15.28
C GLY A 137 -5.68 -20.42 14.60
N TRP A 138 -4.66 -20.03 15.37
CA TRP A 138 -3.44 -19.42 14.81
C TRP A 138 -2.63 -20.42 13.98
N LEU A 139 -2.42 -21.63 14.50
CA LEU A 139 -1.71 -22.69 13.79
C LEU A 139 -2.42 -23.08 12.49
N TYR A 140 -3.75 -23.20 12.50
CA TYR A 140 -4.55 -23.41 11.30
C TYR A 140 -4.29 -22.32 10.25
N GLN A 141 -4.35 -21.05 10.65
CA GLN A 141 -4.18 -19.94 9.72
C GLN A 141 -2.77 -19.87 9.16
N TYR A 142 -1.75 -20.06 9.99
CA TYR A 142 -0.38 -20.04 9.54
C TYR A 142 -0.05 -21.25 8.65
N PHE A 143 -0.66 -22.40 8.88
CA PHE A 143 -0.51 -23.56 7.99
C PHE A 143 -0.84 -23.21 6.54
N PHE A 144 -1.90 -22.43 6.27
CA PHE A 144 -2.31 -22.05 4.91
C PHE A 144 -1.74 -20.70 4.40
N ALA A 145 -0.81 -20.08 5.14
CA ALA A 145 -0.31 -18.75 4.79
C ALA A 145 0.40 -18.68 3.42
N GLU A 146 1.14 -19.73 3.03
CA GLU A 146 1.85 -19.78 1.75
C GLU A 146 0.90 -19.92 0.55
N GLU A 147 -0.14 -20.74 0.68
CA GLU A 147 -1.20 -20.87 -0.34
C GLU A 147 -1.96 -19.57 -0.54
N LYS A 148 -2.31 -18.90 0.57
CA LYS A 148 -2.93 -17.58 0.52
C LYS A 148 -2.06 -16.60 -0.28
N GLU A 149 -0.75 -16.56 -0.02
CA GLU A 149 0.15 -15.70 -0.79
C GLU A 149 0.20 -16.06 -2.27
N HIS A 150 0.20 -17.36 -2.61
CA HIS A 150 0.18 -17.84 -3.99
C HIS A 150 -1.10 -17.40 -4.72
N VAL A 151 -2.27 -17.59 -4.12
CA VAL A 151 -3.57 -17.17 -4.67
C VAL A 151 -3.64 -15.66 -4.87
N ILE A 152 -3.17 -14.85 -3.91
CA ILE A 152 -3.15 -13.38 -4.03
C ILE A 152 -2.19 -12.93 -5.14
N LYS A 153 -1.01 -13.54 -5.27
CA LYS A 153 -0.01 -13.18 -6.30
C LYS A 153 -0.45 -13.52 -7.71
N ALA A 154 -1.37 -14.47 -7.90
CA ALA A 154 -1.88 -14.86 -9.21
C ALA A 154 -2.67 -13.74 -9.92
N LYS A 155 -3.20 -12.74 -9.18
CA LYS A 155 -3.92 -11.57 -9.71
C LYS A 155 -5.06 -11.89 -10.71
N LYS A 156 -5.69 -13.06 -10.58
CA LYS A 156 -6.84 -13.52 -11.39
C LYS A 156 -8.14 -13.46 -10.59
N LYS A 157 -9.28 -13.68 -11.25
CA LYS A 157 -10.56 -13.94 -10.55
C LYS A 157 -10.46 -15.25 -9.77
N TYR A 158 -10.94 -15.24 -8.53
CA TYR A 158 -10.88 -16.41 -7.66
C TYR A 158 -11.98 -17.41 -8.00
N THR A 159 -11.61 -18.69 -8.06
CA THR A 159 -12.58 -19.80 -8.10
C THR A 159 -13.22 -20.01 -6.73
N THR A 160 -14.35 -20.73 -6.66
CA THR A 160 -15.02 -21.03 -5.39
C THR A 160 -14.09 -21.70 -4.37
N ALA A 161 -13.21 -22.59 -4.82
CA ALA A 161 -12.22 -23.26 -3.96
C ALA A 161 -11.08 -22.33 -3.49
N GLU A 162 -10.80 -21.24 -4.23
CA GLU A 162 -9.75 -20.27 -3.88
C GLU A 162 -10.23 -19.17 -2.91
N ILE A 163 -11.56 -18.91 -2.83
CA ILE A 163 -12.14 -17.88 -1.97
C ILE A 163 -11.74 -18.05 -0.49
N PRO A 164 -11.84 -19.25 0.13
CA PRO A 164 -11.43 -19.43 1.53
C PRO A 164 -9.98 -19.00 1.80
N TYR A 165 -9.06 -19.32 0.89
CA TYR A 165 -7.64 -18.94 1.02
C TYR A 165 -7.44 -17.43 0.86
N ALA A 166 -8.10 -16.82 -0.13
CA ALA A 166 -7.99 -15.39 -0.41
C ALA A 166 -8.54 -14.52 0.74
N THR A 167 -9.55 -15.02 1.46
CA THR A 167 -10.30 -14.27 2.47
C THR A 167 -9.86 -14.50 3.91
N GLN A 168 -8.92 -15.42 4.14
CA GLN A 168 -8.45 -15.75 5.49
C GLN A 168 -7.70 -14.56 6.13
N VAL A 169 -8.32 -13.86 7.09
CA VAL A 169 -7.74 -12.69 7.77
C VAL A 169 -7.68 -12.92 9.28
N PHE A 170 -6.55 -12.59 9.89
CA PHE A 170 -6.37 -12.66 11.34
C PHE A 170 -7.02 -11.44 12.02
N THR A 171 -7.90 -11.69 13.00
CA THR A 171 -8.44 -10.65 13.88
C THR A 171 -7.64 -10.64 15.18
N PRO A 172 -6.90 -9.57 15.50
CA PRO A 172 -6.22 -9.41 16.78
C PRO A 172 -7.17 -9.55 17.98
N ASP A 173 -6.72 -10.24 19.02
CA ASP A 173 -7.49 -10.47 20.27
C ASP A 173 -8.11 -9.17 20.82
N TRP A 174 -7.33 -8.09 20.96
CA TRP A 174 -7.87 -6.81 21.45
C TRP A 174 -9.00 -6.22 20.58
N ILE A 175 -8.98 -6.46 19.26
CA ILE A 175 -10.05 -6.02 18.35
C ILE A 175 -11.30 -6.89 18.55
N VAL A 176 -11.14 -8.21 18.71
CA VAL A 176 -12.25 -9.10 19.05
C VAL A 176 -12.88 -8.67 20.38
N ARG A 177 -12.05 -8.38 21.39
CA ARG A 177 -12.48 -7.87 22.69
C ARG A 177 -13.29 -6.59 22.56
N TYR A 178 -12.72 -5.60 21.87
CA TYR A 178 -13.40 -4.35 21.57
C TYR A 178 -14.76 -4.57 20.91
N MET A 179 -14.83 -5.36 19.83
CA MET A 179 -16.08 -5.54 19.09
C MET A 179 -17.16 -6.20 19.95
N VAL A 180 -16.84 -7.27 20.67
CA VAL A 180 -17.82 -8.01 21.49
C VAL A 180 -18.24 -7.20 22.72
N GLN A 181 -17.31 -6.57 23.44
CA GLN A 181 -17.63 -5.73 24.59
C GLN A 181 -18.54 -4.56 24.20
N ASN A 182 -18.26 -3.89 23.07
CA ASN A 182 -19.05 -2.74 22.60
C ASN A 182 -20.30 -3.11 21.79
N THR A 183 -20.60 -4.41 21.62
CA THR A 183 -21.84 -4.90 21.02
C THR A 183 -22.63 -5.75 22.00
N LEU A 184 -22.24 -7.00 22.25
CA LEU A 184 -22.90 -7.89 23.20
C LEU A 184 -22.92 -7.31 24.62
N GLY A 185 -21.74 -6.92 25.13
CA GLY A 185 -21.64 -6.33 26.46
C GLY A 185 -22.50 -5.07 26.59
N ARG A 186 -22.40 -4.19 25.59
CA ARG A 186 -23.23 -2.97 25.49
C ARG A 186 -24.73 -3.27 25.45
N TYR A 187 -25.17 -4.21 24.62
CA TYR A 187 -26.57 -4.60 24.49
C TYR A 187 -27.15 -5.05 25.83
N TRP A 188 -26.37 -5.82 26.61
CA TRP A 188 -26.75 -6.24 27.95
C TRP A 188 -26.80 -5.09 28.95
N ILE A 189 -25.72 -4.31 29.06
CA ILE A 189 -25.60 -3.23 30.05
C ILE A 189 -26.60 -2.11 29.83
N GLU A 190 -26.88 -1.75 28.59
CA GLU A 190 -27.88 -0.71 28.29
C GLU A 190 -29.30 -1.19 28.61
N SER A 191 -29.56 -2.50 28.59
CA SER A 191 -30.84 -3.09 29.00
C SER A 191 -30.91 -3.38 30.51
N HIS A 192 -29.77 -3.60 31.17
CA HIS A 192 -29.63 -3.92 32.60
C HIS A 192 -28.57 -3.02 33.27
N PRO A 193 -28.87 -1.72 33.50
CA PRO A 193 -27.92 -0.78 34.09
C PRO A 193 -27.42 -1.18 35.49
N GLU A 194 -28.18 -2.00 36.22
CA GLU A 194 -27.80 -2.55 37.52
C GLU A 194 -26.63 -3.57 37.46
N HIS A 195 -26.27 -4.04 36.26
CA HIS A 195 -25.15 -4.95 36.01
C HIS A 195 -23.88 -4.23 35.51
N ARG A 196 -23.82 -2.90 35.56
CA ARG A 196 -22.68 -2.08 35.12
C ARG A 196 -21.35 -2.42 35.77
N ASP A 197 -21.35 -3.10 36.92
CA ASP A 197 -20.14 -3.61 37.56
C ASP A 197 -19.33 -4.56 36.66
N LEU A 198 -19.98 -5.23 35.70
CA LEU A 198 -19.32 -6.09 34.70
C LEU A 198 -18.31 -5.34 33.80
N ILE A 199 -18.52 -4.04 33.57
CA ILE A 199 -17.62 -3.23 32.72
C ILE A 199 -16.18 -3.26 33.25
N ALA A 200 -15.97 -3.48 34.55
CA ALA A 200 -14.65 -3.59 35.15
C ALA A 200 -13.79 -4.72 34.52
N ASN A 201 -14.42 -5.75 33.95
CA ASN A 201 -13.74 -6.85 33.25
C ASN A 201 -13.57 -6.58 31.74
N TRP A 202 -14.16 -5.51 31.21
CA TRP A 202 -14.24 -5.22 29.78
C TRP A 202 -13.33 -4.04 29.40
N GLU A 203 -12.03 -4.32 29.37
CA GLU A 203 -10.96 -3.32 29.24
C GLU A 203 -11.03 -2.40 27.98
N PHE A 204 -11.74 -2.81 26.93
CA PHE A 204 -11.93 -2.07 25.67
C PHE A 204 -13.36 -1.52 25.51
N TYR A 205 -14.20 -1.58 26.54
CA TYR A 205 -15.53 -0.97 26.54
C TYR A 205 -15.41 0.56 26.51
N ILE A 206 -16.05 1.22 25.54
CA ILE A 206 -16.00 2.68 25.38
C ILE A 206 -17.31 3.30 25.87
N GLU A 207 -17.26 4.00 26.99
CA GLU A 207 -18.42 4.75 27.51
C GLU A 207 -18.78 5.95 26.61
N ASN A 208 -20.07 6.31 26.57
CA ASN A 208 -20.49 7.56 25.94
C ASN A 208 -20.11 8.75 26.84
N GLN A 209 -19.80 9.90 26.24
CA GLN A 209 -19.51 11.14 26.98
C GLN A 209 -20.71 12.08 27.10
N ASP A 210 -21.86 11.73 26.52
CA ASP A 210 -23.08 12.53 26.66
C ASP A 210 -23.56 12.56 28.11
N ASP A 211 -24.35 13.60 28.45
CA ASP A 211 -25.03 13.69 29.74
C ASP A 211 -25.83 12.41 30.01
N GLU A 212 -25.62 11.79 31.17
CA GLU A 212 -26.14 10.47 31.51
C GLU A 212 -27.68 10.41 31.43
N VAL A 213 -28.35 11.47 31.90
CA VAL A 213 -29.82 11.57 31.86
C VAL A 213 -30.31 11.66 30.42
N ARG A 214 -29.67 12.49 29.59
CA ARG A 214 -30.04 12.62 28.18
C ARG A 214 -29.76 11.33 27.41
N PHE A 215 -28.66 10.66 27.71
CA PHE A 215 -28.27 9.39 27.08
C PHE A 215 -29.31 8.30 27.36
N GLU A 216 -29.72 8.14 28.62
CA GLU A 216 -30.73 7.16 29.04
C GLU A 216 -32.09 7.46 28.40
N GLN A 217 -32.55 8.71 28.43
CA GLN A 217 -33.82 9.13 27.82
C GLN A 217 -33.87 8.83 26.31
N ASN A 218 -32.77 9.04 25.59
CA ASN A 218 -32.71 8.76 24.16
C ASN A 218 -32.68 7.25 23.86
N LEU A 219 -32.20 6.42 24.80
CA LEU A 219 -32.13 4.96 24.62
C LEU A 219 -33.38 4.21 25.04
N GLU A 220 -34.12 4.71 26.03
CA GLU A 220 -35.31 4.07 26.62
C GLU A 220 -36.28 3.48 25.56
N PRO A 221 -36.59 4.15 24.42
CA PRO A 221 -37.52 3.60 23.42
C PRO A 221 -37.00 2.37 22.65
N TYR A 222 -35.72 2.04 22.78
CA TYR A 222 -35.02 1.05 21.95
C TYR A 222 -34.48 -0.13 22.76
N ILE A 223 -34.56 -0.10 24.09
CA ILE A 223 -34.05 -1.14 24.99
C ILE A 223 -35.21 -1.96 25.57
N ASP A 224 -34.95 -3.23 25.86
CA ASP A 224 -35.89 -4.11 26.55
C ASP A 224 -35.31 -4.51 27.91
N GLN A 225 -35.74 -3.83 28.97
CA GLN A 225 -35.28 -4.09 30.34
C GLN A 225 -35.72 -5.46 30.90
N LYS A 226 -36.56 -6.21 30.18
CA LYS A 226 -37.05 -7.53 30.60
C LYS A 226 -36.41 -8.67 29.82
N ILE A 227 -35.48 -8.39 28.91
CA ILE A 227 -34.87 -9.40 28.06
C ILE A 227 -34.06 -10.40 28.90
N ARG A 228 -34.37 -11.69 28.75
CA ARG A 228 -33.60 -12.74 29.41
C ARG A 228 -32.36 -13.08 28.59
N ILE A 229 -31.28 -13.47 29.27
CA ILE A 229 -30.01 -13.77 28.62
C ILE A 229 -30.13 -14.91 27.59
N GLU A 230 -30.97 -15.92 27.82
CA GLU A 230 -31.21 -17.03 26.87
C GLU A 230 -31.90 -16.58 25.59
N GLU A 231 -32.53 -15.40 25.59
CA GLU A 231 -33.24 -14.87 24.42
C GLU A 231 -32.31 -14.09 23.47
N ILE A 232 -31.10 -13.76 23.92
CA ILE A 232 -30.11 -12.97 23.17
C ILE A 232 -29.36 -13.87 22.20
N LYS A 233 -29.64 -13.71 20.90
CA LYS A 233 -28.97 -14.48 19.85
C LYS A 233 -27.82 -13.68 19.23
N CYS A 234 -26.62 -14.24 19.32
CA CYS A 234 -25.37 -13.69 18.80
C CYS A 234 -24.93 -14.43 17.54
N PHE A 235 -24.61 -13.70 16.48
CA PHE A 235 -24.30 -14.27 15.17
C PHE A 235 -22.97 -13.80 14.60
N ASP A 236 -22.17 -14.75 14.11
CA ASP A 236 -21.02 -14.48 13.25
C ASP A 236 -21.22 -15.10 11.84
N PRO A 237 -21.56 -14.28 10.82
CA PRO A 237 -21.78 -14.75 9.44
C PRO A 237 -20.52 -15.18 8.68
N ALA A 238 -19.33 -14.97 9.25
CA ALA A 238 -18.05 -15.39 8.67
C ALA A 238 -17.11 -15.82 9.81
N MET A 239 -17.54 -16.86 10.52
CA MET A 239 -16.98 -17.18 11.84
C MET A 239 -15.51 -17.61 11.82
N GLY A 240 -15.00 -18.07 10.66
CA GLY A 240 -13.67 -18.63 10.55
C GLY A 240 -13.47 -19.75 11.56
N SER A 241 -12.35 -19.72 12.26
CA SER A 241 -12.05 -20.69 13.33
C SER A 241 -12.86 -20.47 14.62
N GLY A 242 -13.83 -19.55 14.64
CA GLY A 242 -14.69 -19.28 15.79
C GLY A 242 -14.10 -18.36 16.87
N HIS A 243 -13.03 -17.62 16.59
CA HIS A 243 -12.35 -16.78 17.59
C HIS A 243 -13.28 -15.71 18.22
N ILE A 244 -14.15 -15.10 17.42
CA ILE A 244 -15.17 -14.16 17.90
C ILE A 244 -16.21 -14.87 18.78
N LEU A 245 -16.68 -16.04 18.36
CA LEU A 245 -17.66 -16.85 19.11
C LEU A 245 -17.11 -17.31 20.47
N VAL A 246 -15.83 -17.70 20.53
CA VAL A 246 -15.15 -18.06 21.79
C VAL A 246 -15.10 -16.87 22.75
N TYR A 247 -14.88 -15.65 22.25
CA TYR A 247 -14.89 -14.48 23.12
C TYR A 247 -16.30 -14.01 23.48
N MET A 248 -17.29 -14.17 22.60
CA MET A 248 -18.71 -14.01 22.98
C MET A 248 -19.10 -14.97 24.10
N PHE A 249 -18.62 -16.21 24.06
CA PHE A 249 -18.83 -17.19 25.13
C PHE A 249 -18.35 -16.64 26.47
N ASP A 250 -17.15 -16.04 26.53
CA ASP A 250 -16.61 -15.46 27.76
C ASP A 250 -17.50 -14.35 28.33
N VAL A 251 -17.91 -13.40 27.49
CA VAL A 251 -18.78 -12.29 27.90
C VAL A 251 -20.17 -12.81 28.34
N LEU A 252 -20.74 -13.77 27.62
CA LEU A 252 -22.00 -14.41 28.01
C LEU A 252 -21.83 -15.14 29.36
N TYR A 253 -20.73 -15.86 29.57
CA TYR A 253 -20.49 -16.58 30.81
C TYR A 253 -20.46 -15.64 32.02
N GLU A 254 -19.79 -14.49 31.89
CA GLU A 254 -19.80 -13.43 32.91
C GLU A 254 -21.21 -12.91 33.18
N ILE A 255 -22.01 -12.67 32.13
CA ILE A 255 -23.40 -12.21 32.25
C ILE A 255 -24.29 -13.26 32.93
N TYR A 256 -24.25 -14.53 32.51
CA TYR A 256 -25.01 -15.62 33.13
C TYR A 256 -24.63 -15.79 34.61
N CYS A 257 -23.34 -15.70 34.95
CA CYS A 257 -22.88 -15.72 36.33
C CYS A 257 -23.50 -14.57 37.14
N ARG A 258 -23.54 -13.37 36.56
CA ARG A 258 -24.14 -12.19 37.21
C ARG A 258 -25.65 -12.33 37.40
N CYS A 259 -26.33 -13.03 36.49
CA CYS A 259 -27.75 -13.39 36.60
C CYS A 259 -28.03 -14.52 37.61
N GLY A 260 -27.00 -15.14 38.19
CA GLY A 260 -27.15 -16.16 39.24
C GLY A 260 -27.30 -17.61 38.75
N TYR A 261 -26.96 -17.91 37.50
CA TYR A 261 -27.07 -19.27 36.95
C TYR A 261 -26.01 -20.21 37.54
N ASN A 262 -26.32 -21.52 37.55
CA ASN A 262 -25.36 -22.54 37.95
C ASN A 262 -24.20 -22.61 36.95
N LYS A 263 -22.97 -22.37 37.44
CA LYS A 263 -21.74 -22.33 36.64
C LYS A 263 -21.48 -23.55 35.75
N GLN A 264 -21.97 -24.73 36.13
CA GLN A 264 -21.82 -25.96 35.34
C GLN A 264 -22.82 -26.06 34.17
N GLU A 265 -23.97 -25.39 34.27
CA GLU A 265 -25.02 -25.41 33.24
C GLU A 265 -24.79 -24.33 32.17
N ILE A 266 -24.18 -23.20 32.57
CA ILE A 266 -23.92 -22.04 31.70
C ILE A 266 -23.29 -22.43 30.35
N PRO A 267 -22.23 -23.27 30.27
CA PRO A 267 -21.61 -23.60 28.99
C PRO A 267 -22.58 -24.17 27.96
N ARG A 268 -23.50 -25.04 28.40
CA ARG A 268 -24.52 -25.64 27.55
C ARG A 268 -25.54 -24.61 27.10
N LEU A 269 -26.03 -23.78 28.02
CA LEU A 269 -27.01 -22.72 27.72
C LEU A 269 -26.48 -21.75 26.66
N ILE A 270 -25.21 -21.33 26.79
CA ILE A 270 -24.55 -20.44 25.82
C ILE A 270 -24.53 -21.05 24.42
N ILE A 271 -24.11 -22.30 24.30
CA ILE A 271 -23.97 -22.98 23.01
C ILE A 271 -25.33 -23.24 22.35
N GLU A 272 -26.34 -23.61 23.13
CA GLU A 272 -27.66 -24.00 22.60
C GLU A 272 -28.56 -22.80 22.26
N TYR A 273 -28.49 -21.73 23.06
CA TYR A 273 -29.41 -20.59 22.95
C TYR A 273 -28.78 -19.33 22.35
N ASN A 274 -27.50 -19.07 22.61
CA ASN A 274 -26.92 -17.76 22.29
C ASN A 274 -26.06 -17.75 21.03
N LEU A 275 -25.21 -18.76 20.79
CA LEU A 275 -24.19 -18.68 19.75
C LEU A 275 -24.63 -19.28 18.42
N TYR A 276 -24.46 -18.51 17.34
CA TYR A 276 -24.75 -18.89 15.96
C TYR A 276 -23.58 -18.50 15.04
N GLY A 277 -23.26 -19.35 14.06
CA GLY A 277 -22.16 -19.05 13.14
C GLY A 277 -22.24 -19.79 11.82
N VAL A 278 -21.69 -19.16 10.77
CA VAL A 278 -21.62 -19.72 9.42
C VAL A 278 -20.22 -19.50 8.85
N ASP A 279 -19.70 -20.52 8.17
CA ASP A 279 -18.51 -20.38 7.31
C ASP A 279 -18.67 -21.19 6.01
N ILE A 280 -17.93 -20.85 4.97
CA ILE A 280 -17.94 -21.56 3.68
C ILE A 280 -16.94 -22.72 3.65
N ASP A 281 -15.95 -22.72 4.55
CA ASP A 281 -14.90 -23.72 4.60
C ASP A 281 -15.18 -24.76 5.69
N ASP A 282 -15.37 -26.01 5.26
CA ASP A 282 -15.62 -27.15 6.15
C ASP A 282 -14.49 -27.34 7.17
N ARG A 283 -13.26 -26.98 6.82
CA ARG A 283 -12.08 -27.15 7.67
C ARG A 283 -12.11 -26.22 8.88
N VAL A 284 -12.47 -24.94 8.70
CA VAL A 284 -12.56 -24.00 9.82
C VAL A 284 -13.81 -24.23 10.67
N TYR A 285 -14.88 -24.74 10.07
CA TYR A 285 -16.07 -25.16 10.80
C TYR A 285 -15.71 -26.22 11.87
N ASP A 286 -14.95 -27.25 11.49
CA ASP A 286 -14.52 -28.29 12.42
C ASP A 286 -13.64 -27.72 13.55
N VAL A 287 -12.77 -26.78 13.22
CA VAL A 287 -11.96 -26.06 14.22
C VAL A 287 -12.87 -25.27 15.16
N ALA A 288 -13.83 -24.50 14.66
CA ALA A 288 -14.74 -23.69 15.48
C ALA A 288 -15.57 -24.56 16.45
N VAL A 289 -16.09 -25.69 15.98
CA VAL A 289 -16.80 -26.68 16.82
C VAL A 289 -15.88 -27.20 17.92
N PHE A 290 -14.64 -27.57 17.57
CA PHE A 290 -13.66 -28.03 18.54
C PHE A 290 -13.33 -26.95 19.58
N LEU A 291 -13.05 -25.71 19.16
CA LEU A 291 -12.68 -24.62 20.06
C LEU A 291 -13.80 -24.26 21.04
N LEU A 292 -15.06 -24.19 20.59
CA LEU A 292 -16.18 -23.92 21.49
C LEU A 292 -16.38 -25.05 22.50
N THR A 293 -16.24 -26.31 22.10
CA THR A 293 -16.32 -27.44 23.04
C THR A 293 -15.17 -27.41 24.03
N MET A 294 -13.93 -27.15 23.59
CA MET A 294 -12.78 -27.01 24.49
C MET A 294 -12.97 -25.85 25.46
N LYS A 295 -13.53 -24.73 24.99
CA LYS A 295 -13.85 -23.58 25.82
C LYS A 295 -14.90 -23.92 26.88
N ALA A 296 -15.96 -24.63 26.51
CA ALA A 296 -16.96 -25.13 27.45
C ALA A 296 -16.34 -26.06 28.51
N MET A 297 -15.43 -26.95 28.09
CA MET A 297 -14.74 -27.88 28.99
C MET A 297 -13.82 -27.21 30.02
N GLN A 298 -13.37 -25.97 29.76
CA GLN A 298 -12.63 -25.19 30.77
C GLN A 298 -13.50 -24.86 31.99
N TYR A 299 -14.82 -24.78 31.82
CA TYR A 299 -15.77 -24.47 32.89
C TYR A 299 -16.52 -25.71 33.41
N ASP A 300 -16.78 -26.70 32.54
CA ASP A 300 -17.36 -27.99 32.90
C ASP A 300 -16.59 -29.17 32.29
N LYS A 301 -15.81 -29.87 33.12
CA LYS A 301 -15.00 -31.03 32.66
C LYS A 301 -15.83 -32.19 32.14
N ASN A 302 -17.10 -32.32 32.55
CA ASN A 302 -17.99 -33.39 32.11
C ASN A 302 -18.78 -33.02 30.85
N PHE A 303 -18.63 -31.79 30.34
CA PHE A 303 -19.40 -31.24 29.22
C PHE A 303 -19.39 -32.15 27.99
N LEU A 304 -18.23 -32.74 27.67
CA LEU A 304 -18.07 -33.59 26.50
C LEU A 304 -18.92 -34.88 26.60
N THR A 305 -19.00 -35.45 27.80
CA THR A 305 -19.77 -36.67 28.06
C THR A 305 -21.27 -36.38 28.04
N THR A 306 -21.70 -35.29 28.69
CA THR A 306 -23.12 -34.88 28.72
C THR A 306 -23.62 -34.44 27.35
N ALA A 307 -22.78 -33.76 26.56
CA ALA A 307 -23.09 -33.36 25.19
C ALA A 307 -23.42 -34.55 24.27
N VAL A 308 -22.74 -35.69 24.45
CA VAL A 308 -23.01 -36.91 23.68
C VAL A 308 -24.20 -37.68 24.24
N GLN A 309 -24.33 -37.79 25.57
CA GLN A 309 -25.41 -38.54 26.22
C GLN A 309 -26.78 -37.89 25.98
N ASP A 310 -26.86 -36.58 26.16
CA ASP A 310 -28.13 -35.85 26.13
C ASP A 310 -28.41 -35.18 24.78
N GLY A 311 -27.40 -35.16 23.90
CA GLY A 311 -27.44 -34.46 22.60
C GLY A 311 -27.27 -32.95 22.75
N LEU A 312 -26.15 -32.41 22.27
CA LEU A 312 -25.89 -30.97 22.24
C LEU A 312 -26.39 -30.32 20.95
N LYS A 313 -27.20 -29.27 21.08
CA LYS A 313 -27.62 -28.45 19.94
C LYS A 313 -26.64 -27.31 19.68
N MET A 314 -25.65 -27.53 18.81
CA MET A 314 -24.80 -26.42 18.32
C MET A 314 -25.45 -25.71 17.14
N ASN A 315 -25.48 -24.37 17.12
CA ASN A 315 -26.03 -23.60 15.99
C ASN A 315 -24.95 -23.06 15.03
N LEU A 316 -23.93 -23.87 14.74
CA LEU A 316 -22.92 -23.59 13.71
C LEU A 316 -23.20 -24.37 12.41
N VAL A 317 -22.88 -23.80 11.26
CA VAL A 317 -23.02 -24.47 9.95
C VAL A 317 -21.81 -24.19 9.06
N SER A 318 -21.29 -25.25 8.42
CA SER A 318 -20.48 -25.12 7.20
C SER A 318 -21.41 -25.13 5.98
N MET A 319 -21.27 -24.14 5.10
CA MET A 319 -22.16 -23.98 3.97
C MET A 319 -22.18 -25.21 3.07
N GLN A 320 -23.37 -25.76 2.83
CA GLN A 320 -23.59 -26.85 1.90
C GLN A 320 -24.33 -26.35 0.66
N GLU A 321 -23.89 -26.82 -0.51
CA GLU A 321 -24.48 -26.48 -1.81
C GLU A 321 -25.13 -27.68 -2.48
N THR A 322 -26.06 -27.42 -3.40
CA THR A 322 -26.89 -28.44 -4.05
C THR A 322 -26.58 -28.62 -5.53
N ASN A 323 -25.50 -28.01 -6.04
CA ASN A 323 -25.06 -28.08 -7.44
C ASN A 323 -24.95 -29.51 -8.00
N HIS A 324 -24.72 -30.46 -7.11
CA HIS A 324 -24.47 -31.86 -7.41
C HIS A 324 -25.70 -32.77 -7.17
N VAL A 325 -26.84 -32.19 -6.80
CA VAL A 325 -28.12 -32.90 -6.57
C VAL A 325 -28.87 -32.93 -7.89
N THR A 326 -29.19 -34.11 -8.39
CA THR A 326 -29.89 -34.27 -9.67
C THR A 326 -31.41 -34.33 -9.48
N HIS A 327 -32.15 -34.16 -10.57
CA HIS A 327 -33.61 -34.40 -10.58
C HIS A 327 -33.97 -35.83 -10.12
N GLU A 328 -33.11 -36.81 -10.41
CA GLU A 328 -33.27 -38.20 -9.96
C GLU A 328 -33.07 -38.35 -8.46
N ASP A 329 -32.10 -37.64 -7.86
CA ASP A 329 -31.91 -37.60 -6.41
C ASP A 329 -33.15 -37.06 -5.70
N ILE A 330 -33.77 -36.00 -6.27
CA ILE A 330 -35.01 -35.42 -5.75
C ILE A 330 -36.17 -36.40 -5.94
N ALA A 331 -36.30 -37.03 -7.12
CA ALA A 331 -37.36 -37.98 -7.40
C ALA A 331 -37.29 -39.22 -6.49
N CYS A 332 -36.09 -39.68 -6.15
CA CYS A 332 -35.87 -40.75 -5.17
C CYS A 332 -36.19 -40.31 -3.73
N PHE A 333 -36.06 -39.01 -3.44
CA PHE A 333 -36.36 -38.44 -2.13
C PHE A 333 -37.86 -38.23 -1.89
N VAL A 334 -38.65 -38.14 -2.95
CA VAL A 334 -40.12 -38.08 -2.86
C VAL A 334 -40.70 -39.47 -3.05
N SER A 335 -41.67 -39.86 -2.21
CA SER A 335 -42.43 -41.11 -2.45
C SER A 335 -43.03 -41.10 -3.86
N GLN A 336 -42.85 -42.19 -4.63
CA GLN A 336 -43.26 -42.28 -6.04
C GLN A 336 -44.68 -41.70 -6.27
N ASN A 337 -44.80 -40.77 -7.24
CA ASN A 337 -46.02 -40.10 -7.72
C ASN A 337 -46.57 -38.87 -6.95
N ASN A 338 -45.77 -38.14 -6.17
CA ASN A 338 -46.20 -36.85 -5.58
C ASN A 338 -45.55 -35.63 -6.25
N GLU A 339 -46.11 -35.19 -7.38
CA GLU A 339 -45.60 -34.05 -8.18
C GLU A 339 -45.55 -32.73 -7.38
N ARG A 340 -46.53 -32.49 -6.51
CA ARG A 340 -46.53 -31.30 -5.65
C ARG A 340 -45.39 -31.34 -4.64
N ALA A 341 -45.09 -32.50 -4.06
CA ALA A 341 -43.97 -32.65 -3.15
C ALA A 341 -42.62 -32.48 -3.85
N PHE A 342 -42.51 -33.01 -5.08
CA PHE A 342 -41.34 -32.84 -5.93
C PHE A 342 -41.02 -31.36 -6.17
N VAL A 343 -41.98 -30.57 -6.68
CA VAL A 343 -41.79 -29.14 -6.96
C VAL A 343 -41.37 -28.36 -5.71
N ARG A 344 -41.93 -28.71 -4.53
CA ARG A 344 -41.59 -28.05 -3.27
C ARG A 344 -40.18 -28.35 -2.79
N ILE A 345 -39.75 -29.61 -2.91
CA ILE A 345 -38.38 -30.01 -2.55
C ILE A 345 -37.40 -29.43 -3.56
N GLU A 346 -37.70 -29.52 -4.85
CA GLU A 346 -36.89 -28.89 -5.90
C GLU A 346 -36.72 -27.39 -5.67
N HIS A 347 -37.79 -26.68 -5.34
CA HIS A 347 -37.70 -25.25 -4.97
C HIS A 347 -36.79 -25.01 -3.76
N PHE A 348 -36.89 -25.82 -2.69
CA PHE A 348 -36.02 -25.70 -1.53
C PHE A 348 -34.54 -25.99 -1.87
N ILE A 349 -34.28 -27.02 -2.68
CA ILE A 349 -32.93 -27.41 -3.11
C ILE A 349 -32.32 -26.36 -4.03
N ASN A 350 -33.10 -25.77 -4.93
CA ASN A 350 -32.61 -24.76 -5.86
C ASN A 350 -32.16 -23.46 -5.16
N GLN A 351 -32.66 -23.16 -3.96
CA GLN A 351 -32.21 -22.02 -3.16
C GLN A 351 -30.76 -22.15 -2.69
N PHE A 352 -30.17 -23.36 -2.70
CA PHE A 352 -28.79 -23.62 -2.27
C PHE A 352 -27.81 -23.90 -3.42
N ILE A 353 -28.22 -23.62 -4.66
CA ILE A 353 -27.30 -23.64 -5.79
C ILE A 353 -26.26 -22.53 -5.57
N ASN A 354 -24.98 -22.87 -5.73
CA ASN A 354 -23.82 -22.01 -5.51
C ASN A 354 -23.70 -21.48 -4.07
N ALA A 355 -24.28 -22.16 -3.09
CA ALA A 355 -24.28 -21.70 -1.70
C ALA A 355 -22.87 -21.53 -1.11
N LYS A 356 -21.87 -22.34 -1.51
CA LYS A 356 -20.47 -22.14 -1.09
C LYS A 356 -19.81 -20.91 -1.72
N THR A 357 -20.31 -20.47 -2.88
CA THR A 357 -19.86 -19.24 -3.55
C THR A 357 -20.46 -17.99 -2.89
N PHE A 358 -21.75 -18.02 -2.55
CA PHE A 358 -22.45 -16.87 -1.96
C PHE A 358 -22.25 -16.77 -0.45
N GLY A 359 -22.06 -17.90 0.24
CA GLY A 359 -21.90 -17.97 1.68
C GLY A 359 -23.09 -17.40 2.44
N SER A 360 -22.83 -16.66 3.51
CA SER A 360 -23.84 -16.02 4.36
C SER A 360 -24.59 -14.84 3.71
N LEU A 361 -24.21 -14.43 2.49
CA LEU A 361 -24.96 -13.46 1.71
C LEU A 361 -26.26 -14.04 1.13
N LEU A 362 -26.40 -15.37 1.12
CA LEU A 362 -27.56 -16.06 0.57
C LEU A 362 -28.87 -15.58 1.21
N GLN A 363 -29.85 -15.28 0.36
CA GLN A 363 -31.24 -15.00 0.73
C GLN A 363 -32.07 -16.26 0.50
N ILE A 364 -32.85 -16.65 1.50
CA ILE A 364 -33.69 -17.86 1.49
C ILE A 364 -35.13 -17.41 1.74
N ASP A 365 -36.04 -17.94 0.94
CA ASP A 365 -37.48 -17.72 1.05
C ASP A 365 -38.05 -18.49 2.27
N SER A 366 -39.36 -18.37 2.50
CA SER A 366 -40.04 -19.14 3.54
C SER A 366 -39.90 -20.66 3.30
N VAL A 367 -39.64 -21.42 4.37
CA VAL A 367 -39.38 -22.86 4.32
C VAL A 367 -40.44 -23.58 5.15
N ASP A 368 -41.11 -24.57 4.57
CA ASP A 368 -42.03 -25.45 5.29
C ASP A 368 -41.24 -26.61 5.94
N TYR A 369 -40.79 -26.37 7.17
CA TYR A 369 -39.99 -27.32 7.92
C TYR A 369 -40.72 -28.62 8.23
N ASP A 370 -42.03 -28.55 8.51
CA ASP A 370 -42.81 -29.72 8.89
C ASP A 370 -42.94 -30.67 7.69
N PHE A 371 -43.25 -30.11 6.52
CA PHE A 371 -43.27 -30.86 5.27
C PHE A 371 -41.91 -31.51 4.95
N LEU A 372 -40.80 -30.75 5.05
CA LEU A 372 -39.47 -31.28 4.74
C LEU A 372 -39.00 -32.34 5.75
N LYS A 373 -39.29 -32.16 7.04
CA LYS A 373 -38.97 -33.14 8.09
C LYS A 373 -39.74 -34.44 7.91
N GLN A 374 -41.04 -34.38 7.62
CA GLN A 374 -41.87 -35.58 7.39
C GLN A 374 -41.32 -36.43 6.23
N ASN A 375 -40.95 -35.79 5.12
CA ASN A 375 -40.36 -36.50 3.98
C ASN A 375 -38.94 -37.02 4.28
N TYR A 376 -38.17 -36.32 5.11
CA TYR A 376 -36.85 -36.76 5.54
C TYR A 376 -36.88 -37.98 6.48
N GLU A 377 -37.80 -38.03 7.45
CA GLU A 377 -37.85 -39.10 8.45
C GLU A 377 -38.02 -40.49 7.83
N GLY A 378 -38.84 -40.61 6.77
CA GLY A 378 -39.03 -41.86 6.04
C GLY A 378 -37.79 -42.36 5.28
N LEU A 379 -36.80 -41.50 5.04
CA LEU A 379 -35.60 -41.77 4.25
C LEU A 379 -34.31 -41.59 5.04
N ARG A 380 -34.39 -41.39 6.35
CA ARG A 380 -33.25 -41.10 7.24
C ARG A 380 -32.15 -42.15 7.21
N GLN A 381 -32.51 -43.42 6.96
CA GLN A 381 -31.56 -44.55 6.82
C GLN A 381 -31.16 -44.86 5.37
N SER A 382 -31.69 -44.11 4.40
CA SER A 382 -31.38 -44.32 2.99
C SER A 382 -29.95 -43.87 2.65
N LYS A 383 -29.33 -44.51 1.67
CA LYS A 383 -28.01 -44.11 1.15
C LYS A 383 -28.10 -42.96 0.13
N ILE A 384 -29.29 -42.37 -0.06
CA ILE A 384 -29.54 -41.31 -1.03
C ILE A 384 -28.71 -40.08 -0.65
N LYS A 385 -28.04 -39.48 -1.63
CA LYS A 385 -27.16 -38.32 -1.45
C LYS A 385 -27.90 -37.16 -0.80
N LEU A 386 -29.10 -36.86 -1.29
CA LEU A 386 -29.96 -35.81 -0.77
C LEU A 386 -30.39 -36.06 0.70
N ALA A 387 -30.64 -37.31 1.08
CA ALA A 387 -30.96 -37.65 2.48
C ALA A 387 -29.79 -37.37 3.43
N LYS A 388 -28.54 -37.55 3.00
CA LYS A 388 -27.36 -37.18 3.80
C LYS A 388 -27.18 -35.67 3.94
N LEU A 389 -27.55 -34.91 2.90
CA LEU A 389 -27.40 -33.45 2.85
C LEU A 389 -28.51 -32.72 3.61
N MET A 390 -29.71 -33.28 3.64
CA MET A 390 -30.92 -32.62 4.16
C MET A 390 -30.79 -32.07 5.59
N PRO A 391 -30.20 -32.76 6.58
CA PRO A 391 -30.02 -32.19 7.93
C PRO A 391 -29.22 -30.90 7.94
N ALA A 392 -28.15 -30.84 7.14
CA ALA A 392 -27.31 -29.66 7.03
C ALA A 392 -28.08 -28.51 6.34
N LEU A 393 -28.82 -28.80 5.27
CA LEU A 393 -29.65 -27.80 4.57
C LEU A 393 -30.77 -27.24 5.46
N LEU A 394 -31.44 -28.08 6.24
CA LEU A 394 -32.49 -27.64 7.16
C LEU A 394 -31.92 -26.74 8.27
N LYS A 395 -30.78 -27.12 8.84
CA LYS A 395 -30.10 -26.30 9.86
C LYS A 395 -29.61 -24.98 9.27
N GLN A 396 -29.05 -25.00 8.07
CA GLN A 396 -28.67 -23.82 7.31
C GLN A 396 -29.89 -22.91 7.11
N ALA A 397 -30.99 -23.43 6.56
CA ALA A 397 -32.23 -22.67 6.37
C ALA A 397 -32.71 -21.98 7.66
N GLN A 398 -32.67 -22.69 8.80
CA GLN A 398 -33.07 -22.15 10.11
C GLN A 398 -32.21 -20.96 10.53
N ILE A 399 -30.89 -21.07 10.41
CA ILE A 399 -29.96 -19.97 10.72
C ILE A 399 -30.24 -18.77 9.80
N PHE A 400 -30.43 -19.01 8.51
CA PHE A 400 -30.63 -17.94 7.54
C PHE A 400 -31.99 -17.23 7.67
N GLN A 401 -33.04 -17.91 8.13
CA GLN A 401 -34.35 -17.29 8.37
C GLN A 401 -34.44 -16.52 9.69
N ASN A 402 -33.53 -16.78 10.63
CA ASN A 402 -33.51 -16.09 11.91
C ASN A 402 -33.09 -14.62 11.77
N LYS A 403 -33.55 -13.82 12.75
CA LYS A 403 -32.97 -12.52 13.08
C LYS A 403 -32.24 -12.60 14.40
N TYR A 404 -31.19 -11.80 14.54
CA TYR A 404 -30.26 -11.82 15.67
C TYR A 404 -30.27 -10.50 16.44
N ASP A 405 -29.97 -10.56 17.73
CA ASP A 405 -29.87 -9.40 18.60
C ASP A 405 -28.51 -8.72 18.44
N VAL A 406 -27.46 -9.54 18.31
CA VAL A 406 -26.08 -9.10 18.18
C VAL A 406 -25.43 -9.80 16.98
N LEU A 407 -24.71 -9.05 16.15
CA LEU A 407 -23.85 -9.60 15.11
C LEU A 407 -22.44 -9.03 15.28
N VAL A 408 -21.43 -9.90 15.34
CA VAL A 408 -20.03 -9.45 15.30
C VAL A 408 -19.28 -10.29 14.31
N THR A 409 -18.53 -9.65 13.41
CA THR A 409 -17.80 -10.38 12.38
C THR A 409 -16.62 -9.59 11.82
N ASN A 410 -15.63 -10.33 11.34
CA ASN A 410 -14.61 -9.83 10.44
C ASN A 410 -14.93 -10.34 9.03
N PRO A 411 -15.68 -9.58 8.20
CA PRO A 411 -16.11 -10.04 6.89
C PRO A 411 -14.93 -10.24 5.93
N PRO A 412 -15.10 -11.02 4.86
CA PRO A 412 -14.06 -11.24 3.85
C PRO A 412 -13.79 -9.99 3.00
N TYR A 413 -12.51 -9.73 2.67
CA TYR A 413 -12.07 -8.55 1.89
C TYR A 413 -11.68 -8.93 0.46
N ILE A 414 -12.55 -8.67 -0.52
CA ILE A 414 -12.27 -8.92 -1.93
C ILE A 414 -12.92 -7.82 -2.79
N GLY A 415 -12.10 -7.04 -3.48
CA GLY A 415 -12.58 -6.05 -4.45
C GLY A 415 -13.19 -6.70 -5.70
N ASN A 416 -14.21 -6.06 -6.28
CA ASN A 416 -15.04 -6.62 -7.37
C ASN A 416 -14.26 -7.26 -8.54
N ARG A 417 -13.10 -6.70 -8.90
CA ARG A 417 -12.27 -7.19 -10.01
C ARG A 417 -11.80 -8.65 -9.86
N TYR A 418 -11.79 -9.17 -8.64
CA TYR A 418 -11.33 -10.53 -8.33
C TYR A 418 -12.47 -11.51 -8.05
N LEU A 419 -13.72 -11.03 -7.99
CA LEU A 419 -14.89 -11.90 -7.80
C LEU A 419 -15.19 -12.67 -9.08
N ASN A 420 -15.66 -13.92 -8.94
CA ASN A 420 -16.25 -14.66 -10.05
C ASN A 420 -17.58 -14.00 -10.49
N SER A 421 -18.02 -14.34 -11.71
CA SER A 421 -19.23 -13.74 -12.31
C SER A 421 -20.48 -13.99 -11.48
N ASP A 422 -20.63 -15.19 -10.91
CA ASP A 422 -21.84 -15.57 -10.17
C ASP A 422 -21.99 -14.71 -8.90
N LEU A 423 -20.91 -14.62 -8.11
CA LEU A 423 -20.88 -13.80 -6.90
C LEU A 423 -21.03 -12.31 -7.20
N SER A 424 -20.36 -11.80 -8.25
CA SER A 424 -20.49 -10.41 -8.70
C SER A 424 -21.94 -10.07 -9.05
N ASN A 425 -22.59 -10.89 -9.88
CA ASN A 425 -23.97 -10.69 -10.31
C ASN A 425 -24.95 -10.79 -9.13
N TYR A 426 -24.70 -11.73 -8.20
CA TYR A 426 -25.51 -11.89 -7.00
C TYR A 426 -25.45 -10.64 -6.11
N ILE A 427 -24.25 -10.10 -5.86
CA ILE A 427 -24.07 -8.89 -5.06
C ILE A 427 -24.72 -7.68 -5.76
N GLU A 428 -24.55 -7.53 -7.07
CA GLU A 428 -25.19 -6.44 -7.82
C GLU A 428 -26.72 -6.48 -7.72
N THR A 429 -27.30 -7.68 -7.69
CA THR A 429 -28.75 -7.88 -7.60
C THR A 429 -29.29 -7.61 -6.19
N PHE A 430 -28.69 -8.23 -5.16
CA PHE A 430 -29.26 -8.23 -3.79
C PHE A 430 -28.66 -7.19 -2.85
N TYR A 431 -27.47 -6.67 -3.17
CA TYR A 431 -26.69 -5.73 -2.36
C TYR A 431 -26.00 -4.66 -3.24
N PRO A 432 -26.74 -3.90 -4.07
CA PRO A 432 -26.16 -2.99 -5.06
C PRO A 432 -25.25 -1.90 -4.46
N LEU A 433 -25.52 -1.46 -3.22
CA LEU A 433 -24.68 -0.49 -2.49
C LEU A 433 -23.32 -1.06 -2.06
N GLY A 434 -23.20 -2.40 -1.99
CA GLY A 434 -21.99 -3.13 -1.61
C GLY A 434 -21.19 -3.68 -2.79
N LYS A 435 -21.61 -3.48 -4.05
CA LYS A 435 -21.02 -4.12 -5.25
C LYS A 435 -19.54 -3.85 -5.52
N LYS A 436 -18.94 -2.89 -4.82
CA LYS A 436 -17.54 -2.53 -5.02
C LYS A 436 -16.57 -3.45 -4.27
N ASP A 437 -16.98 -3.97 -3.12
CA ASP A 437 -16.17 -4.88 -2.31
C ASP A 437 -17.04 -5.80 -1.46
N LEU A 438 -16.61 -7.04 -1.29
CA LEU A 438 -17.35 -8.08 -0.58
C LEU A 438 -17.68 -7.70 0.88
N PHE A 439 -16.78 -7.01 1.60
CA PHE A 439 -17.04 -6.61 2.99
C PHE A 439 -18.28 -5.70 3.10
N ALA A 440 -18.51 -4.85 2.10
CA ALA A 440 -19.63 -3.92 2.08
C ALA A 440 -20.96 -4.65 1.84
N ALA A 441 -20.96 -5.72 1.03
CA ALA A 441 -22.11 -6.60 0.89
C ALA A 441 -22.44 -7.31 2.22
N PHE A 442 -21.41 -7.75 2.96
CA PHE A 442 -21.57 -8.34 4.30
C PHE A 442 -22.14 -7.36 5.32
N MET A 443 -21.75 -6.09 5.30
CA MET A 443 -22.36 -5.06 6.14
C MET A 443 -23.87 -4.95 5.89
N LEU A 444 -24.28 -4.85 4.61
CA LEU A 444 -25.68 -4.77 4.21
C LEU A 444 -26.47 -6.04 4.55
N ALA A 445 -25.85 -7.21 4.39
CA ALA A 445 -26.43 -8.48 4.84
C ALA A 445 -26.63 -8.49 6.36
N GLY A 446 -25.64 -8.02 7.13
CA GLY A 446 -25.72 -7.87 8.57
C GLY A 446 -26.88 -6.97 9.00
N PHE A 447 -27.07 -5.82 8.35
CA PHE A 447 -28.19 -4.91 8.63
C PHE A 447 -29.55 -5.60 8.47
N LYS A 448 -29.66 -6.47 7.46
CA LYS A 448 -30.86 -7.28 7.25
C LYS A 448 -30.97 -8.41 8.28
N LYS A 449 -29.89 -9.04 8.73
CA LYS A 449 -29.94 -10.20 9.66
C LYS A 449 -30.13 -9.81 11.12
N VAL A 450 -29.82 -8.58 11.51
CA VAL A 450 -30.00 -8.09 12.88
C VAL A 450 -31.40 -7.50 13.08
N LYS A 451 -31.99 -7.71 14.25
CA LYS A 451 -33.29 -7.12 14.64
C LYS A 451 -33.20 -5.59 14.60
N LYS A 452 -34.35 -4.91 14.52
CA LYS A 452 -34.42 -3.44 14.42
C LYS A 452 -33.65 -2.73 15.52
N TYR A 453 -33.70 -3.24 16.76
CA TYR A 453 -33.02 -2.65 17.92
C TYR A 453 -31.76 -3.41 18.37
N GLY A 454 -31.22 -4.26 17.49
CA GLY A 454 -29.97 -4.98 17.75
C GLY A 454 -28.72 -4.16 17.47
N LEU A 455 -27.56 -4.73 17.84
CA LEU A 455 -26.24 -4.12 17.65
C LEU A 455 -25.36 -4.94 16.70
N LEU A 456 -24.51 -4.25 15.94
CA LEU A 456 -23.55 -4.86 15.02
C LEU A 456 -22.12 -4.42 15.31
N GLY A 457 -21.16 -5.33 15.12
CA GLY A 457 -19.73 -5.09 15.28
C GLY A 457 -18.96 -5.59 14.07
N PHE A 458 -18.10 -4.75 13.53
CA PHE A 458 -17.36 -5.05 12.30
C PHE A 458 -15.89 -4.68 12.41
N MET A 459 -15.06 -5.40 11.65
CA MET A 459 -13.71 -5.01 11.28
C MET A 459 -13.62 -4.99 9.75
N THR A 460 -13.36 -3.83 9.14
CA THR A 460 -13.36 -3.69 7.68
C THR A 460 -12.22 -2.81 7.20
N PRO A 461 -11.87 -2.82 5.90
CA PRO A 461 -11.12 -1.73 5.31
C PRO A 461 -11.85 -0.40 5.55
N TYR A 462 -11.14 0.69 5.87
CA TYR A 462 -11.82 1.97 6.18
C TYR A 462 -12.23 2.77 4.93
N VAL A 463 -11.95 2.26 3.72
CA VAL A 463 -12.23 2.99 2.47
C VAL A 463 -13.70 3.41 2.35
N TRP A 464 -14.62 2.62 2.92
CA TRP A 464 -16.04 2.95 2.94
C TRP A 464 -16.35 4.23 3.70
N MET A 465 -15.47 4.70 4.59
CA MET A 465 -15.65 5.93 5.35
C MET A 465 -15.47 7.19 4.50
N PHE A 466 -14.81 7.09 3.33
CA PHE A 466 -14.32 8.28 2.62
C PHE A 466 -14.59 8.29 1.11
N ILE A 467 -14.35 7.19 0.39
CA ILE A 467 -14.32 7.25 -1.09
C ILE A 467 -15.72 7.25 -1.71
N SER A 468 -15.89 7.90 -2.85
CA SER A 468 -17.18 8.02 -3.56
C SER A 468 -17.83 6.68 -3.91
N SER A 469 -17.05 5.63 -4.16
CA SER A 469 -17.53 4.26 -4.41
C SER A 469 -18.48 3.72 -3.33
N PHE A 470 -18.42 4.23 -2.09
CA PHE A 470 -19.24 3.79 -0.96
C PHE A 470 -20.17 4.89 -0.42
N GLU A 471 -20.37 5.98 -1.16
CA GLU A 471 -21.25 7.09 -0.76
C GLU A 471 -22.68 6.62 -0.46
N GLY A 472 -23.22 5.73 -1.29
CA GLY A 472 -24.56 5.15 -1.07
C GLY A 472 -24.64 4.32 0.21
N LEU A 473 -23.61 3.52 0.51
CA LEU A 473 -23.53 2.77 1.77
C LEU A 473 -23.46 3.70 2.98
N ARG A 474 -22.59 4.73 2.92
CA ARG A 474 -22.50 5.74 3.99
C ARG A 474 -23.82 6.44 4.21
N SER A 475 -24.49 6.85 3.14
CA SER A 475 -25.80 7.50 3.22
C SER A 475 -26.83 6.59 3.92
N HIS A 476 -26.91 5.32 3.54
CA HIS A 476 -27.78 4.36 4.21
C HIS A 476 -27.48 4.22 5.72
N ILE A 477 -26.21 4.16 6.12
CA ILE A 477 -25.82 4.16 7.54
C ILE A 477 -26.24 5.46 8.21
N MET A 478 -25.94 6.62 7.64
CA MET A 478 -26.19 7.93 8.26
C MET A 478 -27.68 8.25 8.46
N TYR A 479 -28.56 7.75 7.58
CA TYR A 479 -29.99 8.01 7.67
C TYR A 479 -30.76 7.00 8.53
N GLU A 480 -30.30 5.76 8.62
CA GLU A 480 -31.07 4.68 9.27
C GLU A 480 -30.43 4.14 10.57
N LYS A 481 -29.16 4.47 10.83
CA LYS A 481 -28.34 3.84 11.86
C LYS A 481 -27.50 4.88 12.60
N ASP A 482 -27.01 4.51 13.77
CA ASP A 482 -26.01 5.28 14.50
C ASP A 482 -24.74 4.44 14.71
N ILE A 483 -23.59 5.09 14.55
CA ILE A 483 -22.29 4.52 14.92
C ILE A 483 -22.10 4.72 16.41
N SER A 484 -22.08 3.63 17.18
CA SER A 484 -21.86 3.70 18.62
C SER A 484 -20.40 4.02 18.92
N THR A 485 -19.49 3.23 18.34
CA THR A 485 -18.04 3.38 18.54
C THR A 485 -17.27 3.08 17.26
N LEU A 486 -16.18 3.79 16.98
CA LEU A 486 -15.29 3.50 15.85
C LEU A 486 -13.83 3.78 16.20
N ILE A 487 -12.94 2.85 15.85
CA ILE A 487 -11.49 3.00 15.94
C ILE A 487 -10.93 2.91 14.54
N GLN A 488 -10.31 4.00 14.06
CA GLN A 488 -9.56 4.03 12.82
C GLN A 488 -8.11 3.70 13.11
N LEU A 489 -7.60 2.59 12.57
CA LEU A 489 -6.21 2.16 12.79
C LEU A 489 -5.25 2.84 11.80
N GLU A 490 -3.95 2.79 12.11
CA GLU A 490 -2.89 3.07 11.14
C GLU A 490 -2.95 2.12 9.92
N TYR A 491 -2.40 2.57 8.78
CA TYR A 491 -2.21 1.78 7.56
C TYR A 491 -1.62 0.36 7.81
N SER A 492 -0.72 0.23 8.79
CA SER A 492 -0.12 -1.04 9.24
C SER A 492 -0.53 -1.40 10.68
N GLY A 493 -1.79 -1.17 11.04
CA GLY A 493 -2.28 -1.26 12.41
C GLY A 493 -2.24 -2.66 13.05
N PHE A 494 -2.03 -3.73 12.28
CA PHE A 494 -1.79 -5.08 12.81
C PHE A 494 -1.01 -5.98 11.84
N ASP A 495 -0.40 -7.05 12.37
CA ASP A 495 0.37 -8.04 11.60
C ASP A 495 -0.50 -8.69 10.51
N GLY A 496 -0.09 -8.53 9.24
CA GLY A 496 -0.80 -9.10 8.09
C GLY A 496 -1.82 -8.18 7.43
N ALA A 497 -2.02 -6.95 7.94
CA ALA A 497 -2.80 -5.93 7.25
C ALA A 497 -2.06 -5.46 5.98
N THR A 498 -2.60 -5.80 4.81
CA THR A 498 -2.16 -5.26 3.51
C THR A 498 -3.00 -4.05 3.07
N VAL A 499 -4.06 -3.75 3.84
CA VAL A 499 -5.04 -2.71 3.58
C VAL A 499 -5.32 -1.93 4.87
N PRO A 500 -5.65 -0.63 4.77
CA PRO A 500 -5.99 0.17 5.94
C PRO A 500 -7.36 -0.19 6.50
N VAL A 501 -7.45 -0.43 7.82
CA VAL A 501 -8.65 -0.97 8.47
C VAL A 501 -9.21 -0.06 9.56
N CYS A 502 -10.50 -0.24 9.85
CA CYS A 502 -11.17 0.27 11.03
C CYS A 502 -11.95 -0.85 11.72
N THR A 503 -12.20 -0.69 13.02
CA THR A 503 -13.17 -1.52 13.74
C THR A 503 -14.22 -0.64 14.39
N PHE A 504 -15.49 -1.03 14.30
CA PHE A 504 -16.60 -0.18 14.72
C PHE A 504 -17.82 -0.99 15.14
N THR A 505 -18.69 -0.35 15.90
CA THR A 505 -19.97 -0.88 16.33
C THR A 505 -21.10 0.07 15.92
N LEU A 506 -22.24 -0.51 15.57
CA LEU A 506 -23.42 0.19 15.05
C LEU A 506 -24.65 -0.21 15.86
N ARG A 507 -25.55 0.75 16.06
CA ARG A 507 -26.95 0.49 16.38
C ARG A 507 -27.69 0.25 15.07
N ASN A 508 -28.50 -0.79 14.98
CA ASN A 508 -29.30 -1.04 13.77
C ASN A 508 -30.51 -0.08 13.63
N TYR A 509 -30.50 1.01 14.39
CA TYR A 509 -31.53 2.03 14.50
C TYR A 509 -30.87 3.39 14.72
N LYS A 510 -31.67 4.44 14.52
CA LYS A 510 -31.31 5.84 14.76
C LYS A 510 -31.88 6.28 16.12
N ALA A 511 -31.01 6.57 17.07
CA ALA A 511 -31.33 7.14 18.38
C ALA A 511 -30.89 8.62 18.51
N GLY A 512 -30.06 9.13 17.59
CA GLY A 512 -29.54 10.50 17.63
C GLY A 512 -28.44 10.70 18.66
N ILE A 513 -27.84 9.60 19.13
CA ILE A 513 -26.81 9.62 20.17
C ILE A 513 -25.43 9.86 19.53
N PRO A 514 -24.58 10.74 20.09
CA PRO A 514 -23.22 10.92 19.62
C PRO A 514 -22.40 9.63 19.66
N GLY A 515 -21.75 9.31 18.55
CA GLY A 515 -20.80 8.21 18.44
C GLY A 515 -19.45 8.56 19.06
N GLN A 516 -18.73 7.56 19.53
CA GLN A 516 -17.38 7.70 20.07
C GLN A 516 -16.34 7.23 19.05
N TYR A 517 -15.46 8.13 18.61
CA TYR A 517 -14.46 7.86 17.58
C TYR A 517 -13.05 7.98 18.15
N ILE A 518 -12.16 7.05 17.79
CA ILE A 518 -10.73 7.09 18.14
C ILE A 518 -9.91 7.06 16.85
N ASN A 519 -9.08 8.07 16.64
CA ASN A 519 -8.17 8.13 15.49
C ASN A 519 -6.76 7.66 15.89
N LEU A 520 -6.34 6.49 15.40
CA LEU A 520 -5.01 5.96 15.66
C LEU A 520 -4.08 6.03 14.44
N ALA A 521 -4.46 6.75 13.38
CA ALA A 521 -3.72 6.80 12.12
C ALA A 521 -2.28 7.30 12.29
N GLU A 522 -2.04 8.23 13.22
CA GLU A 522 -0.72 8.82 13.49
C GLU A 522 0.16 7.99 14.43
N PHE A 523 -0.39 6.98 15.14
CA PHE A 523 0.37 6.21 16.12
C PHE A 523 1.06 5.00 15.50
N LYS A 524 2.22 5.26 14.89
CA LYS A 524 2.96 4.25 14.13
C LYS A 524 3.34 3.00 14.93
N GLY A 525 3.06 1.82 14.38
CA GLY A 525 3.43 0.51 14.91
C GLY A 525 2.29 -0.27 15.58
N VAL A 526 2.17 -1.56 15.24
CA VAL A 526 1.13 -2.50 15.71
C VAL A 526 0.97 -2.51 17.23
N ASN A 527 2.08 -2.46 17.98
CA ASN A 527 2.04 -2.51 19.44
C ASN A 527 1.46 -1.24 20.09
N ASN A 528 1.50 -0.10 19.39
CA ASN A 528 0.97 1.17 19.91
C ASN A 528 -0.55 1.24 19.84
N GLN A 529 -1.16 0.56 18.87
CA GLN A 529 -2.60 0.60 18.62
C GLN A 529 -3.42 0.20 19.87
N PRO A 530 -3.25 -1.00 20.49
CA PRO A 530 -4.01 -1.37 21.69
C PRO A 530 -3.69 -0.47 22.90
N LEU A 531 -2.44 -0.05 23.08
CA LEU A 531 -2.04 0.82 24.19
C LEU A 531 -2.73 2.18 24.14
N LYS A 532 -2.83 2.77 22.94
CA LYS A 532 -3.50 4.05 22.72
C LYS A 532 -5.01 3.91 22.84
N THR A 533 -5.60 2.82 22.37
CA THR A 533 -7.02 2.52 22.62
C THR A 533 -7.30 2.46 24.12
N LEU A 534 -6.53 1.69 24.91
CA LEU A 534 -6.70 1.61 26.36
C LEU A 534 -6.56 2.98 27.05
N LYS A 535 -5.62 3.81 26.58
CA LYS A 535 -5.47 5.18 27.09
C LYS A 535 -6.71 6.04 26.78
N ALA A 536 -7.28 5.93 25.58
CA ALA A 536 -8.50 6.65 25.20
C ALA A 536 -9.76 6.15 25.91
N VAL A 537 -9.83 4.84 26.22
CA VAL A 537 -10.89 4.25 27.05
C VAL A 537 -10.83 4.85 28.46
N LYS A 538 -9.65 4.82 29.10
CA LYS A 538 -9.44 5.31 30.47
C LYS A 538 -9.52 6.84 30.59
N ASN A 539 -9.07 7.57 29.59
CA ASN A 539 -9.11 9.03 29.56
C ASN A 539 -9.89 9.53 28.33
N PRO A 540 -11.16 9.90 28.50
CA PRO A 540 -12.00 10.38 27.42
C PRO A 540 -11.55 11.72 26.79
N LYS A 541 -10.65 12.48 27.46
CA LYS A 541 -10.19 13.82 27.06
C LYS A 541 -8.93 13.83 26.20
N VAL A 542 -8.48 12.68 25.70
CA VAL A 542 -7.34 12.62 24.78
C VAL A 542 -7.69 13.29 23.45
N ASP A 543 -6.72 13.95 22.82
CA ASP A 543 -6.84 14.72 21.58
C ASP A 543 -7.17 13.88 20.33
N TYR A 544 -7.04 12.56 20.43
CA TYR A 544 -7.37 11.59 19.37
C TYR A 544 -8.66 10.80 19.65
N ARG A 545 -9.49 11.23 20.62
CA ARG A 545 -10.84 10.70 20.87
C ARG A 545 -11.87 11.81 20.64
N TYR A 546 -12.92 11.49 19.91
CA TYR A 546 -13.95 12.44 19.47
C TYR A 546 -15.34 11.92 19.84
N SER A 547 -16.23 12.82 20.22
CA SER A 547 -17.64 12.54 20.49
C SER A 547 -18.49 13.37 19.52
N VAL A 548 -19.06 12.72 18.50
CA VAL A 548 -19.70 13.42 17.38
C VAL A 548 -20.99 12.72 16.97
N ASN A 549 -22.07 13.48 16.76
CA ASN A 549 -23.26 12.94 16.13
C ASN A 549 -23.03 12.83 14.61
N ALA A 550 -23.24 11.64 14.07
CA ALA A 550 -22.95 11.30 12.67
C ALA A 550 -23.76 12.15 11.65
N ASP A 551 -24.86 12.78 12.07
CA ASP A 551 -25.65 13.68 11.24
C ASP A 551 -24.85 14.90 10.76
N ILE A 552 -23.80 15.31 11.48
CA ILE A 552 -22.96 16.42 11.05
C ILE A 552 -22.24 16.13 9.71
N PHE A 553 -21.97 14.85 9.43
CA PHE A 553 -21.31 14.44 8.18
C PHE A 553 -22.23 14.56 6.96
N LYS A 554 -23.56 14.68 7.15
CA LYS A 554 -24.53 14.93 6.08
C LYS A 554 -24.29 16.28 5.39
N LYS A 555 -23.64 17.21 6.09
CA LYS A 555 -23.29 18.54 5.61
C LYS A 555 -22.10 18.54 4.64
N ILE A 556 -21.38 17.44 4.56
CA ILE A 556 -20.20 17.29 3.69
C ILE A 556 -20.61 16.45 2.48
N GLN A 557 -20.32 16.93 1.27
CA GLN A 557 -20.63 16.20 0.04
C GLN A 557 -19.98 14.81 0.05
N GLY A 558 -20.76 13.78 -0.30
CA GLY A 558 -20.32 12.38 -0.26
C GLY A 558 -20.34 11.74 1.13
N HIS A 559 -20.76 12.48 2.16
CA HIS A 559 -20.89 12.07 3.56
C HIS A 559 -19.66 11.39 4.18
N PRO A 560 -18.42 11.88 3.99
CA PRO A 560 -17.23 11.28 4.61
C PRO A 560 -17.27 11.35 6.14
N LEU A 561 -16.82 10.30 6.83
CA LEU A 561 -16.81 10.21 8.30
C LEU A 561 -15.59 10.95 8.89
N SER A 562 -15.55 12.26 8.69
CA SER A 562 -14.45 13.12 9.13
C SER A 562 -14.67 13.60 10.56
N PHE A 563 -14.70 12.67 11.50
CA PHE A 563 -15.04 12.91 12.91
C PHE A 563 -14.04 13.80 13.67
N TRP A 564 -12.88 14.10 13.08
CA TRP A 564 -11.90 15.08 13.57
C TRP A 564 -12.18 16.51 13.08
N ALA A 565 -13.13 16.70 12.16
CA ALA A 565 -13.45 18.01 11.61
C ALA A 565 -14.12 18.90 12.66
N GLY A 566 -13.63 20.13 12.79
CA GLY A 566 -14.21 21.13 13.66
C GLY A 566 -15.58 21.60 13.17
N LYS A 567 -16.40 22.12 14.10
CA LYS A 567 -17.78 22.53 13.80
C LYS A 567 -17.79 23.71 12.84
N GLN A 568 -16.86 24.64 13.02
CA GLN A 568 -16.77 25.82 12.16
C GLN A 568 -16.26 25.44 10.78
N ALA A 569 -15.26 24.56 10.67
CA ALA A 569 -14.82 24.04 9.38
C ALA A 569 -15.96 23.36 8.58
N ILE A 570 -16.83 22.58 9.25
CA ILE A 570 -18.00 21.99 8.60
C ILE A 570 -19.03 23.05 8.19
N HIS A 571 -19.24 24.07 9.03
CA HIS A 571 -20.14 25.18 8.71
C HIS A 571 -19.68 25.92 7.44
N VAL A 572 -18.38 26.18 7.30
CA VAL A 572 -17.82 26.77 6.07
C VAL A 572 -18.04 25.85 4.87
N ILE A 573 -17.75 24.55 4.98
CA ILE A 573 -17.94 23.59 3.88
C ILE A 573 -19.40 23.57 3.37
N GLU A 574 -20.36 23.70 4.28
CA GLU A 574 -21.79 23.68 3.97
C GLU A 574 -22.27 24.97 3.28
N ASN A 575 -21.74 26.14 3.68
CA ASN A 575 -22.34 27.44 3.34
C ASN A 575 -21.50 28.29 2.38
N ALA A 576 -20.20 28.05 2.25
CA ALA A 576 -19.35 28.81 1.34
C ALA A 576 -19.59 28.42 -0.13
N GLU A 577 -19.29 29.34 -1.05
CA GLU A 577 -19.30 29.02 -2.47
C GLU A 577 -18.23 27.97 -2.81
N LYS A 578 -18.49 27.14 -3.82
CA LYS A 578 -17.53 26.13 -4.26
C LYS A 578 -16.50 26.75 -5.19
N LEU A 579 -15.26 26.31 -5.09
CA LEU A 579 -14.17 26.78 -5.96
C LEU A 579 -14.49 26.66 -7.47
N GLU A 580 -15.31 25.69 -7.89
CA GLU A 580 -15.72 25.53 -9.30
C GLU A 580 -16.47 26.74 -9.89
N THR A 581 -17.03 27.62 -9.07
CA THR A 581 -17.68 28.86 -9.53
C THR A 581 -16.70 29.79 -10.25
N ILE A 582 -15.42 29.75 -9.87
CA ILE A 582 -14.37 30.63 -10.38
C ILE A 582 -13.25 29.85 -11.06
N ALA A 583 -12.84 28.70 -10.52
CA ALA A 583 -11.73 27.92 -11.02
C ALA A 583 -12.19 26.58 -11.62
N LYS A 584 -11.98 26.41 -12.93
CA LYS A 584 -12.35 25.18 -13.64
C LYS A 584 -11.27 24.12 -13.47
N ALA A 585 -11.41 23.25 -12.48
CA ALA A 585 -10.52 22.10 -12.28
C ALA A 585 -10.78 21.01 -13.35
N ARG A 586 -9.75 20.59 -14.09
CA ARG A 586 -9.84 19.66 -15.22
C ARG A 586 -8.70 18.65 -15.25
N VAL A 587 -8.99 17.45 -15.75
CA VAL A 587 -7.97 16.46 -16.15
C VAL A 587 -7.45 16.78 -17.55
N GLY A 588 -6.17 16.55 -17.78
CA GLY A 588 -5.55 16.83 -19.08
C GLY A 588 -5.44 15.60 -19.99
N LEU A 589 -4.44 15.66 -20.87
CA LEU A 589 -4.11 14.65 -21.85
C LEU A 589 -3.84 13.28 -21.22
N GLN A 590 -4.41 12.23 -21.83
CA GLN A 590 -4.04 10.85 -21.59
C GLN A 590 -3.28 10.33 -22.82
N THR A 591 -1.97 10.14 -22.67
CA THR A 591 -1.08 9.68 -23.74
C THR A 591 -1.26 8.20 -24.06
N SER A 592 -1.75 7.41 -23.10
CA SER A 592 -1.89 5.95 -23.15
C SER A 592 -0.61 5.14 -23.39
N ASP A 593 0.47 5.78 -23.81
CA ASP A 593 1.84 5.26 -23.87
C ASP A 593 2.85 6.37 -23.51
N ASN A 594 3.26 6.40 -22.25
CA ASN A 594 4.24 7.41 -21.78
C ASN A 594 5.62 7.21 -22.39
N GLN A 595 6.03 5.98 -22.75
CA GLN A 595 7.36 5.72 -23.31
C GLN A 595 7.48 6.25 -24.72
N ARG A 596 6.39 6.20 -25.50
CA ARG A 596 6.36 6.76 -26.86
C ARG A 596 6.28 8.28 -26.87
N PHE A 597 5.39 8.86 -26.08
CA PHE A 597 5.00 10.27 -26.25
C PHE A 597 5.61 11.27 -25.27
N LEU A 598 6.27 10.83 -24.20
CA LEU A 598 6.88 11.73 -23.20
C LEU A 598 8.39 11.63 -23.18
N ARG A 599 9.05 12.78 -23.01
CA ARG A 599 10.49 12.89 -22.78
C ARG A 599 10.76 13.85 -21.63
N LEU A 600 11.87 13.69 -20.93
CA LEU A 600 12.43 14.81 -20.18
C LEU A 600 13.00 15.81 -21.18
N TRP A 601 12.87 17.10 -20.90
CA TRP A 601 13.22 18.16 -21.85
C TRP A 601 14.67 18.09 -22.36
N HIS A 602 15.59 17.58 -21.53
CA HIS A 602 17.01 17.45 -21.87
C HIS A 602 17.33 16.19 -22.67
N GLU A 603 16.36 15.32 -22.97
CA GLU A 603 16.59 14.14 -23.82
C GLU A 603 16.55 14.49 -25.31
N VAL A 604 15.79 15.51 -25.68
CA VAL A 604 15.46 15.84 -27.08
C VAL A 604 16.29 17.01 -27.58
N ASP A 605 16.20 17.29 -28.88
CA ASP A 605 16.74 18.53 -29.45
C ASP A 605 15.97 19.74 -28.91
N PHE A 606 16.69 20.63 -28.23
CA PHE A 606 16.11 21.82 -27.60
C PHE A 606 15.43 22.76 -28.61
N GLN A 607 15.91 22.79 -29.85
CA GLN A 607 15.33 23.64 -30.91
C GLN A 607 13.97 23.12 -31.40
N LYS A 608 13.65 21.85 -31.15
CA LYS A 608 12.35 21.24 -31.49
C LYS A 608 11.28 21.45 -30.40
N ILE A 609 11.59 22.18 -29.32
CA ILE A 609 10.67 22.44 -28.21
C ILE A 609 9.96 23.79 -28.38
N GLY A 610 8.63 23.77 -28.41
CA GLY A 610 7.78 24.96 -28.47
C GLY A 610 7.41 25.50 -27.10
N PHE A 611 8.21 26.43 -26.56
CA PHE A 611 7.91 27.09 -25.28
C PHE A 611 6.94 28.27 -25.44
N GLY A 612 6.09 28.50 -24.43
CA GLY A 612 5.33 29.75 -24.29
C GLY A 612 4.21 29.99 -25.31
N MET A 613 3.81 28.96 -26.05
CA MET A 613 2.68 29.01 -27.01
C MET A 613 1.41 29.53 -26.32
N LYS A 614 0.63 30.34 -27.03
CA LYS A 614 -0.63 30.91 -26.52
C LYS A 614 -1.79 29.93 -26.67
N ASP A 615 -1.81 29.16 -27.76
CA ASP A 615 -2.88 28.22 -28.09
C ASP A 615 -2.41 27.12 -29.04
N ARG A 616 -3.36 26.23 -29.38
CA ARG A 616 -3.13 25.08 -30.28
C ARG A 616 -2.84 25.49 -31.73
N SER A 617 -3.35 26.63 -32.19
CA SER A 617 -3.12 27.11 -33.55
C SER A 617 -1.67 27.57 -33.70
N GLU A 618 -1.18 28.37 -32.75
CA GLU A 618 0.23 28.82 -32.71
C GLU A 618 1.19 27.61 -32.59
N ALA A 619 0.85 26.65 -31.74
CA ALA A 619 1.63 25.40 -31.62
C ALA A 619 1.70 24.64 -32.95
N ARG A 620 0.59 24.52 -33.69
CA ARG A 620 0.56 23.86 -34.99
C ARG A 620 1.33 24.63 -36.06
N GLU A 621 1.22 25.95 -36.10
CA GLU A 621 1.94 26.81 -37.04
C GLU A 621 3.46 26.77 -36.82
N SER A 622 3.90 26.55 -35.58
CA SER A 622 5.33 26.43 -35.24
C SER A 622 6.04 25.25 -35.91
N LYS A 623 5.30 24.19 -36.27
CA LYS A 623 5.84 22.91 -36.78
C LYS A 623 6.84 22.22 -35.84
N LEU A 624 6.87 22.63 -34.58
CA LEU A 624 7.69 22.00 -33.54
C LEU A 624 7.01 20.72 -33.06
N LYS A 625 7.81 19.83 -32.49
CA LYS A 625 7.37 18.48 -32.10
C LYS A 625 7.04 18.39 -30.61
N TRP A 626 7.90 18.96 -29.78
CA TRP A 626 7.85 18.80 -28.32
C TRP A 626 7.29 20.05 -27.66
N PHE A 627 6.40 19.88 -26.68
CA PHE A 627 5.81 21.00 -25.95
C PHE A 627 5.79 20.74 -24.44
N PRO A 628 5.96 21.77 -23.59
CA PRO A 628 5.96 21.64 -22.14
C PRO A 628 4.72 20.90 -21.61
N TYR A 629 4.94 19.98 -20.66
CA TYR A 629 3.92 19.07 -20.15
C TYR A 629 3.91 19.02 -18.62
N ASN A 630 2.83 19.50 -18.02
CA ASN A 630 2.60 19.37 -16.59
C ASN A 630 2.25 17.93 -16.24
N LYS A 631 3.18 17.29 -15.54
CA LYS A 631 3.02 15.97 -14.95
C LYS A 631 2.98 16.08 -13.43
N GLY A 632 2.35 15.12 -12.77
CA GLY A 632 2.54 14.90 -11.34
C GLY A 632 4.03 14.77 -10.97
N GLY A 633 4.37 15.16 -9.75
CA GLY A 633 5.75 15.14 -9.26
C GLY A 633 5.83 15.19 -7.74
N GLU A 634 7.05 15.40 -7.23
CA GLU A 634 7.31 15.54 -5.80
C GLU A 634 6.51 16.72 -5.20
N TYR A 635 6.23 16.65 -3.90
CA TYR A 635 5.56 17.70 -3.17
C TYR A 635 6.35 19.02 -3.29
N ARG A 636 5.71 20.03 -3.88
CA ARG A 636 6.26 21.36 -4.11
C ARG A 636 5.14 22.38 -4.22
N LYS A 637 5.32 23.56 -3.62
CA LYS A 637 4.41 24.71 -3.71
C LYS A 637 4.94 25.78 -4.66
N TRP A 638 4.03 26.66 -5.09
CA TRP A 638 4.26 27.90 -5.83
C TRP A 638 4.77 27.76 -7.27
N TYR A 639 5.86 27.04 -7.53
CA TYR A 639 6.42 26.91 -8.90
C TYR A 639 7.37 25.71 -9.02
N GLY A 640 7.43 25.03 -10.17
CA GLY A 640 8.44 23.99 -10.47
C GLY A 640 7.85 22.67 -11.00
N ASN A 641 8.60 21.57 -10.87
CA ASN A 641 8.28 20.25 -11.45
C ASN A 641 8.12 20.22 -12.98
N GLN A 642 8.69 21.22 -13.65
CA GLN A 642 8.65 21.40 -15.09
C GLN A 642 9.77 20.57 -15.74
N PHE A 643 9.54 19.27 -15.88
CA PHE A 643 10.55 18.33 -16.40
C PHE A 643 10.21 17.76 -17.77
N TYR A 644 8.92 17.58 -18.05
CA TYR A 644 8.46 16.79 -19.18
C TYR A 644 8.06 17.65 -20.37
N VAL A 645 8.29 17.10 -21.56
CA VAL A 645 7.71 17.54 -22.82
C VAL A 645 6.93 16.39 -23.44
N VAL A 646 5.89 16.71 -24.19
CA VAL A 646 5.03 15.74 -24.90
C VAL A 646 5.10 15.99 -26.40
N ASN A 647 5.05 14.91 -27.19
CA ASN A 647 4.89 15.03 -28.64
C ASN A 647 3.48 15.57 -28.95
N TRP A 648 3.41 16.84 -29.35
CA TRP A 648 2.17 17.49 -29.79
C TRP A 648 2.29 18.05 -31.21
N GLU A 649 3.20 17.48 -32.02
CA GLU A 649 3.36 17.80 -33.44
C GLU A 649 2.03 17.70 -34.19
N ASP A 650 1.78 18.65 -35.09
CA ASP A 650 0.57 18.71 -35.91
C ASP A 650 -0.73 18.59 -35.07
N ASP A 651 -0.77 19.26 -33.91
CA ASP A 651 -1.87 19.18 -32.92
C ASP A 651 -2.10 17.76 -32.37
N GLY A 652 -0.99 17.06 -32.12
CA GLY A 652 -0.98 15.73 -31.53
C GLY A 652 -1.52 14.64 -32.46
N ARG A 653 -1.28 14.76 -33.78
CA ARG A 653 -1.75 13.79 -34.81
C ARG A 653 -1.46 12.35 -34.41
N GLU A 654 -0.21 12.06 -34.04
CA GLU A 654 0.23 10.70 -33.69
C GLU A 654 -0.51 10.13 -32.47
N ILE A 655 -0.71 10.95 -31.44
CA ILE A 655 -1.46 10.56 -30.23
C ILE A 655 -2.94 10.31 -30.55
N ARG A 656 -3.53 11.16 -31.41
CA ARG A 656 -4.94 11.01 -31.85
C ARG A 656 -5.15 9.73 -32.64
N GLU A 657 -4.25 9.41 -33.56
CA GLU A 657 -4.26 8.17 -34.34
C GLU A 657 -4.11 6.95 -33.43
N PHE A 658 -3.17 6.99 -32.49
CA PHE A 658 -2.96 5.91 -31.53
C PHE A 658 -4.18 5.66 -30.63
N ASN A 659 -4.80 6.72 -30.11
CA ASN A 659 -6.03 6.61 -29.32
C ASN A 659 -7.19 6.06 -30.18
N THR A 660 -7.27 6.43 -31.45
CA THR A 660 -8.27 5.88 -32.38
C THR A 660 -8.09 4.37 -32.57
N TYR A 661 -6.85 3.93 -32.76
CA TYR A 661 -6.50 2.51 -32.85
C TYR A 661 -6.87 1.75 -31.57
N LEU A 662 -6.53 2.27 -30.38
CA LEU A 662 -6.87 1.64 -29.09
C LEU A 662 -8.37 1.54 -28.85
N ASN A 663 -9.14 2.50 -29.35
CA ASN A 663 -10.59 2.53 -29.19
C ASN A 663 -11.34 1.57 -30.13
N ALA A 664 -10.70 1.10 -31.20
CA ALA A 664 -11.32 0.17 -32.15
C ALA A 664 -11.70 -1.18 -31.50
N SER A 665 -11.09 -1.53 -30.36
CA SER A 665 -11.29 -2.79 -29.65
C SER A 665 -11.84 -2.63 -28.22
N ARG A 666 -12.36 -1.43 -27.86
CA ARG A 666 -12.81 -1.13 -26.49
C ARG A 666 -14.25 -0.65 -26.42
N ASP A 667 -14.99 -1.16 -25.44
CA ASP A 667 -16.33 -0.67 -25.08
C ASP A 667 -16.30 0.75 -24.47
N SER A 668 -15.15 1.16 -23.90
CA SER A 668 -14.92 2.52 -23.39
C SER A 668 -13.85 3.23 -24.22
N LYS A 669 -14.23 4.37 -24.81
CA LYS A 669 -13.35 5.17 -25.65
C LYS A 669 -12.45 6.06 -24.80
N ILE A 670 -11.14 5.97 -25.00
CA ILE A 670 -10.13 6.92 -24.51
C ILE A 670 -10.11 8.11 -25.46
N GLY A 671 -10.48 9.29 -24.98
CA GLY A 671 -10.46 10.53 -25.76
C GLY A 671 -9.38 11.50 -25.27
N ILE A 672 -8.91 12.34 -26.19
CA ILE A 672 -8.22 13.58 -25.82
C ILE A 672 -9.30 14.56 -25.34
N ALA A 673 -9.28 14.93 -24.07
CA ALA A 673 -10.29 15.80 -23.44
C ALA A 673 -9.72 17.19 -23.14
N ASN A 674 -10.61 18.17 -22.90
CA ASN A 674 -10.28 19.49 -22.36
C ASN A 674 -9.24 20.27 -23.20
N THR A 675 -9.20 20.05 -24.52
CA THR A 675 -8.22 20.67 -25.44
C THR A 675 -8.32 22.19 -25.52
N GLU A 676 -9.45 22.77 -25.14
CA GLU A 676 -9.71 24.21 -25.03
C GLU A 676 -8.93 24.88 -23.90
N PHE A 677 -8.32 24.09 -23.00
CA PHE A 677 -7.48 24.55 -21.91
C PHE A 677 -5.97 24.40 -22.18
N TYR A 678 -5.59 23.76 -23.30
CA TYR A 678 -4.18 23.57 -23.62
C TYR A 678 -3.50 24.91 -23.87
N PHE A 679 -2.26 25.03 -23.39
CA PHE A 679 -1.42 26.22 -23.46
C PHE A 679 -1.87 27.42 -22.63
N LYS A 680 -3.03 27.35 -21.96
CA LYS A 680 -3.48 28.40 -21.03
C LYS A 680 -2.68 28.39 -19.73
N GLU A 681 -2.55 29.58 -19.15
CA GLU A 681 -2.09 29.77 -17.79
C GLU A 681 -2.99 29.00 -16.80
N SER A 682 -2.41 28.35 -15.80
CA SER A 682 -3.16 27.47 -14.91
C SER A 682 -2.49 27.24 -13.56
N ILE A 683 -3.23 26.61 -12.66
CA ILE A 683 -2.75 26.14 -11.36
C ILE A 683 -2.71 24.62 -11.42
N THR A 684 -1.53 23.99 -11.26
CA THR A 684 -1.35 22.54 -11.37
C THR A 684 -0.97 21.91 -10.02
N TRP A 685 -1.42 20.68 -9.78
CA TRP A 685 -1.07 19.90 -8.57
C TRP A 685 -0.76 18.45 -8.92
N SER A 686 -0.09 17.75 -8.00
CA SER A 686 0.13 16.31 -8.14
C SER A 686 -1.13 15.55 -7.71
N PHE A 687 -1.69 14.71 -8.59
CA PHE A 687 -2.89 13.92 -8.32
C PHE A 687 -2.71 12.95 -7.15
N VAL A 688 -1.54 12.35 -7.01
CA VAL A 688 -1.19 11.44 -5.89
C VAL A 688 -0.13 12.11 -5.04
N SER A 689 -0.34 12.15 -3.72
CA SER A 689 0.69 12.56 -2.76
C SER A 689 0.56 11.72 -1.48
N SER A 690 1.70 11.22 -0.99
CA SER A 690 1.79 10.56 0.33
C SER A 690 2.19 11.51 1.45
N SER A 691 2.39 12.80 1.16
CA SER A 691 2.71 13.85 2.13
C SER A 691 1.58 14.88 2.18
N TYR A 692 1.81 16.07 1.63
CA TYR A 692 0.90 17.21 1.66
C TYR A 692 0.38 17.55 0.25
N PHE A 693 -0.63 18.42 0.19
CA PHE A 693 -1.16 18.95 -1.06
C PHE A 693 -0.22 20.04 -1.63
N GLY A 694 0.47 19.72 -2.72
CA GLY A 694 1.43 20.60 -3.37
C GLY A 694 0.88 21.20 -4.66
N VAL A 695 0.79 22.53 -4.71
CA VAL A 695 0.14 23.30 -5.77
C VAL A 695 1.12 24.29 -6.37
N ARG A 696 1.14 24.41 -7.70
CA ARG A 696 2.12 25.23 -8.43
C ARG A 696 1.40 26.07 -9.46
N TYR A 697 1.85 27.31 -9.59
CA TYR A 697 1.49 28.14 -10.72
C TYR A 697 2.19 27.64 -11.99
N SER A 698 1.43 27.51 -13.07
CA SER A 698 1.90 27.15 -14.40
C SER A 698 1.64 28.30 -15.36
N GLU A 699 2.71 28.79 -15.96
CA GLU A 699 2.63 29.81 -17.01
C GLU A 699 1.91 29.25 -18.25
N LYS A 700 1.61 30.15 -19.21
CA LYS A 700 1.14 29.75 -20.54
C LYS A 700 2.16 28.87 -21.28
N GLY A 701 1.69 28.10 -22.25
CA GLY A 701 2.54 27.24 -23.08
C GLY A 701 2.63 25.78 -22.63
N PHE A 702 1.81 25.34 -21.67
CA PHE A 702 1.81 23.97 -21.16
C PHE A 702 0.58 23.18 -21.60
N LEU A 703 0.80 21.91 -21.95
CA LEU A 703 -0.20 20.86 -21.84
C LEU A 703 -0.14 20.27 -20.42
N PHE A 704 -1.16 19.51 -20.00
CA PHE A 704 -1.23 18.93 -18.67
C PHE A 704 -1.75 17.50 -18.72
N ASP A 705 -1.42 16.66 -17.74
CA ASP A 705 -1.80 15.24 -17.68
C ASP A 705 -2.87 14.94 -16.60
N THR A 706 -3.24 13.66 -16.46
CA THR A 706 -4.13 13.26 -15.36
C THR A 706 -3.42 13.33 -14.00
N GLY A 707 -2.12 12.97 -13.94
CA GLY A 707 -1.30 13.02 -12.73
C GLY A 707 -0.92 14.43 -12.26
N GLY A 708 -1.09 15.43 -13.11
CA GLY A 708 -0.70 16.83 -13.04
C GLY A 708 -1.88 17.68 -13.48
N SER A 709 -3.07 17.34 -12.98
CA SER A 709 -4.32 18.04 -13.29
C SER A 709 -4.20 19.53 -12.98
N SER A 710 -5.03 20.33 -13.64
CA SER A 710 -4.95 21.79 -13.58
C SER A 710 -6.30 22.45 -13.32
N ALA A 711 -6.27 23.62 -12.70
CA ALA A 711 -7.39 24.54 -12.53
C ALA A 711 -7.12 25.82 -13.30
N PHE A 712 -8.14 26.32 -13.99
CA PHE A 712 -8.06 27.49 -14.86
C PHE A 712 -8.92 28.62 -14.28
N VAL A 713 -8.32 29.80 -14.16
CA VAL A 713 -8.90 31.02 -13.57
C VAL A 713 -8.58 32.18 -14.49
N ASP A 714 -9.51 33.09 -14.67
CA ASP A 714 -9.33 34.26 -15.53
C ASP A 714 -8.65 35.42 -14.78
N GLY A 715 -7.70 36.09 -15.44
CA GLY A 715 -7.05 37.31 -14.95
C GLY A 715 -6.17 37.11 -13.71
N GLU A 716 -5.94 38.20 -12.97
CA GLU A 716 -5.04 38.19 -11.79
C GLU A 716 -5.56 37.35 -10.62
N PHE A 717 -6.85 36.96 -10.65
CA PHE A 717 -7.45 36.16 -9.57
C PHE A 717 -6.83 34.76 -9.46
N ILE A 718 -6.10 34.29 -10.48
CA ILE A 718 -5.31 33.07 -10.43
C ILE A 718 -4.31 33.06 -9.26
N TYR A 719 -3.76 34.22 -8.89
CA TYR A 719 -2.81 34.33 -7.78
C TYR A 719 -3.50 34.17 -6.42
N TYR A 720 -4.71 34.73 -6.27
CA TYR A 720 -5.53 34.55 -5.07
C TYR A 720 -5.90 33.07 -4.88
N ILE A 721 -6.38 32.42 -5.95
CA ILE A 721 -6.70 30.99 -5.89
C ILE A 721 -5.45 30.13 -5.64
N THR A 722 -4.30 30.51 -6.21
CA THR A 722 -3.02 29.83 -5.92
C THR A 722 -2.66 29.96 -4.44
N ALA A 723 -2.83 31.15 -3.84
CA ALA A 723 -2.59 31.37 -2.41
C ALA A 723 -3.49 30.48 -1.55
N PHE A 724 -4.80 30.46 -1.85
CA PHE A 724 -5.76 29.63 -1.13
C PHE A 724 -5.39 28.15 -1.22
N LEU A 725 -5.13 27.63 -2.42
CA LEU A 725 -4.78 26.23 -2.63
C LEU A 725 -3.42 25.83 -2.02
N CYS A 726 -2.50 26.78 -1.86
CA CYS A 726 -1.24 26.58 -1.13
C CYS A 726 -1.37 26.72 0.39
N SER A 727 -2.51 27.22 0.90
CA SER A 727 -2.73 27.43 2.33
C SER A 727 -2.94 26.12 3.10
N LYS A 728 -2.75 26.19 4.42
CA LYS A 728 -3.07 25.09 5.34
C LYS A 728 -4.56 24.71 5.29
N LEU A 729 -5.45 25.70 5.16
CA LEU A 729 -6.90 25.46 5.17
C LEU A 729 -7.36 24.63 3.98
N ALA A 730 -6.86 24.91 2.77
CA ALA A 730 -7.22 24.11 1.59
C ALA A 730 -6.86 22.63 1.78
N TYR A 731 -5.70 22.34 2.37
CA TYR A 731 -5.31 20.97 2.68
C TYR A 731 -6.21 20.33 3.75
N GLU A 732 -6.57 21.06 4.81
CA GLU A 732 -7.46 20.56 5.85
C GLU A 732 -8.88 20.28 5.32
N PHE A 733 -9.44 21.16 4.48
CA PHE A 733 -10.71 20.90 3.80
C PHE A 733 -10.62 19.68 2.87
N LEU A 734 -9.51 19.51 2.14
CA LEU A 734 -9.29 18.29 1.36
C LEU A 734 -9.25 17.04 2.25
N ARG A 735 -8.61 17.09 3.42
CA ARG A 735 -8.60 15.96 4.37
C ARG A 735 -9.99 15.65 4.91
N ILE A 736 -10.83 16.66 5.12
CA ILE A 736 -12.21 16.49 5.57
C ILE A 736 -13.08 15.89 4.45
N GLN A 737 -12.91 16.31 3.21
CA GLN A 737 -13.71 15.82 2.08
C GLN A 737 -13.23 14.47 1.55
N ASN A 738 -11.90 14.28 1.49
CA ASN A 738 -11.23 13.11 0.93
C ASN A 738 -9.84 12.91 1.59
N PRO A 739 -9.75 12.21 2.72
CA PRO A 739 -8.47 11.92 3.40
C PRO A 739 -7.61 10.86 2.69
N THR A 740 -7.91 10.50 1.44
CA THR A 740 -7.07 9.57 0.67
C THR A 740 -5.87 10.30 0.05
N LEU A 741 -4.94 9.53 -0.52
CA LEU A 741 -3.74 10.06 -1.19
C LEU A 741 -4.04 10.77 -2.53
N ASN A 742 -5.29 10.72 -3.01
CA ASN A 742 -5.67 11.19 -4.35
C ASN A 742 -6.43 12.51 -4.29
N PHE A 743 -5.85 13.56 -4.88
CA PHE A 743 -6.46 14.87 -5.04
C PHE A 743 -7.10 14.99 -6.43
N GLN A 744 -8.33 14.50 -6.54
CA GLN A 744 -9.05 14.51 -7.82
C GLN A 744 -9.55 15.91 -8.16
N PRO A 745 -9.62 16.33 -9.44
CA PRO A 745 -10.18 17.63 -9.82
C PRO A 745 -11.56 17.91 -9.23
N GLY A 746 -12.42 16.89 -9.09
CA GLY A 746 -13.70 17.02 -8.41
C GLY A 746 -13.60 17.36 -6.93
N ASN A 747 -12.55 16.93 -6.21
CA ASN A 747 -12.33 17.34 -4.83
C ASN A 747 -11.89 18.81 -4.76
N ILE A 748 -10.96 19.22 -5.63
CA ILE A 748 -10.50 20.61 -5.70
C ILE A 748 -11.67 21.54 -6.05
N ALA A 749 -12.49 21.17 -7.04
CA ALA A 749 -13.69 21.89 -7.45
C ALA A 749 -14.70 22.13 -6.31
N ASN A 750 -14.78 21.21 -5.35
CA ASN A 750 -15.71 21.28 -4.23
C ASN A 750 -15.12 21.96 -2.98
N LEU A 751 -13.91 22.53 -3.05
CA LEU A 751 -13.35 23.27 -1.92
C LEU A 751 -14.17 24.52 -1.60
N PRO A 752 -14.42 24.83 -0.32
CA PRO A 752 -15.13 26.04 0.07
C PRO A 752 -14.24 27.27 -0.17
N LEU A 753 -14.74 28.21 -0.95
CA LEU A 753 -14.10 29.46 -1.29
C LEU A 753 -14.86 30.62 -0.66
N VAL A 754 -14.19 31.34 0.24
CA VAL A 754 -14.66 32.61 0.79
C VAL A 754 -13.78 33.72 0.21
N ILE A 755 -14.42 34.74 -0.37
CA ILE A 755 -13.76 35.92 -0.91
C ILE A 755 -14.11 37.08 0.01
N PRO A 756 -13.11 37.75 0.64
CA PRO A 756 -13.39 38.88 1.51
C PRO A 756 -13.95 40.05 0.70
N GLU A 757 -14.83 40.85 1.33
CA GLU A 757 -15.34 42.09 0.72
C GLU A 757 -14.25 43.17 0.60
N ASN A 758 -13.24 43.11 1.48
CA ASN A 758 -12.16 44.07 1.54
C ASN A 758 -11.15 43.87 0.41
N GLN A 759 -11.16 44.79 -0.56
CA GLN A 759 -10.25 44.78 -1.71
C GLN A 759 -8.77 44.84 -1.32
N TRP A 760 -8.44 45.44 -0.17
CA TRP A 760 -7.05 45.50 0.30
C TRP A 760 -6.52 44.12 0.69
N GLU A 761 -7.33 43.28 1.35
CA GLU A 761 -6.97 41.90 1.71
C GLU A 761 -6.74 41.04 0.47
N ILE A 762 -7.61 41.18 -0.55
CA ILE A 762 -7.43 40.50 -1.84
C ILE A 762 -6.10 40.89 -2.48
N SER A 763 -5.79 42.20 -2.52
CA SER A 763 -4.53 42.69 -3.08
C SER A 763 -3.32 42.17 -2.31
N GLU A 764 -3.37 42.19 -0.98
CA GLU A 764 -2.28 41.70 -0.13
C GLU A 764 -2.01 40.21 -0.36
N ILE A 765 -3.06 39.39 -0.46
CA ILE A 765 -2.94 37.96 -0.76
C ILE A 765 -2.32 37.73 -2.14
N ILE A 766 -2.76 38.48 -3.15
CA ILE A 766 -2.21 38.40 -4.51
C ILE A 766 -0.73 38.77 -4.53
N ASP A 767 -0.34 39.83 -3.83
CA ASP A 767 1.04 40.30 -3.77
C ASP A 767 1.96 39.28 -3.08
N LEU A 768 1.51 38.69 -1.97
CA LEU A 768 2.22 37.62 -1.28
C LEU A 768 2.36 36.37 -2.17
N ALA A 769 1.31 35.98 -2.90
CA ALA A 769 1.39 34.88 -3.86
C ALA A 769 2.39 35.16 -4.99
N LYS A 770 2.35 36.35 -5.59
CA LYS A 770 3.31 36.76 -6.63
C LYS A 770 4.75 36.73 -6.12
N GLU A 771 5.00 37.19 -4.89
CA GLU A 771 6.32 37.12 -4.27
C GLU A 771 6.76 35.65 -4.05
N ASN A 772 5.88 34.80 -3.53
CA ASN A 772 6.18 33.40 -3.27
C ASN A 772 6.47 32.60 -4.57
N ILE A 773 5.70 32.87 -5.63
CA ILE A 773 5.94 32.34 -6.97
C ILE A 773 7.31 32.79 -7.49
N LYS A 774 7.63 34.09 -7.36
CA LYS A 774 8.92 34.65 -7.79
C LYS A 774 10.10 34.03 -7.06
N ILE A 775 10.02 33.88 -5.73
CA ILE A 775 11.05 33.22 -4.91
C ILE A 775 11.25 31.78 -5.37
N SER A 776 10.15 31.04 -5.51
CA SER A 776 10.18 29.61 -5.86
C SER A 776 10.64 29.37 -7.30
N LYS A 777 10.30 30.28 -8.23
CA LYS A 777 10.80 30.27 -9.61
C LYS A 777 12.29 30.56 -9.67
N SER A 778 12.76 31.59 -8.95
CA SER A 778 14.19 31.91 -8.89
C SER A 778 15.02 30.77 -8.29
N GLU A 779 14.49 30.04 -7.30
CA GLU A 779 15.17 28.85 -6.76
C GLU A 779 15.18 27.69 -7.76
N TRP A 780 14.05 27.43 -8.43
CA TRP A 780 13.97 26.40 -9.47
C TRP A 780 14.97 26.65 -10.61
N ASP A 781 15.05 27.90 -11.09
CA ASP A 781 15.93 28.34 -12.17
C ASP A 781 17.40 28.49 -11.73
N SER A 782 17.72 28.20 -10.46
CA SER A 782 19.10 28.14 -9.96
C SER A 782 19.77 26.77 -10.18
N TYR A 783 19.05 25.79 -10.74
CA TYR A 783 19.55 24.44 -10.98
C TYR A 783 19.42 24.04 -12.46
N GLU A 784 20.43 23.33 -12.98
CA GLU A 784 20.51 22.89 -14.39
C GLU A 784 19.41 21.94 -14.87
N THR A 785 18.54 21.50 -13.96
CA THR A 785 17.32 20.74 -14.30
C THR A 785 16.19 21.63 -14.82
N SER A 786 16.26 22.95 -14.62
CA SER A 786 15.38 23.93 -15.24
C SER A 786 15.90 24.29 -16.63
N TRP A 787 15.02 24.35 -17.62
CA TRP A 787 15.36 24.88 -18.96
C TRP A 787 15.61 26.41 -18.96
N ASN A 788 15.26 27.10 -17.88
CA ASN A 788 15.55 28.53 -17.69
C ASN A 788 16.82 28.77 -16.85
N PHE A 789 17.60 27.73 -16.55
CA PHE A 789 18.85 27.87 -15.83
C PHE A 789 19.85 28.73 -16.60
N LYS A 790 20.34 29.80 -15.94
CA LYS A 790 21.24 30.79 -16.56
C LYS A 790 22.70 30.58 -16.20
N VAL A 791 23.00 30.64 -14.91
CA VAL A 791 24.36 30.61 -14.36
C VAL A 791 24.34 29.96 -12.99
N HIS A 792 25.41 29.22 -12.66
CA HIS A 792 25.50 28.53 -11.38
C HIS A 792 25.54 29.52 -10.20
N PRO A 793 24.85 29.26 -9.07
CA PRO A 793 24.80 30.17 -7.92
C PRO A 793 26.18 30.60 -7.39
N LEU A 794 27.17 29.71 -7.38
CA LEU A 794 28.52 30.04 -6.92
C LEU A 794 29.27 31.05 -7.81
N LEU A 795 28.88 31.21 -9.08
CA LEU A 795 29.39 32.28 -9.93
C LEU A 795 28.62 33.58 -9.65
N LYS A 796 27.30 33.49 -9.57
CA LYS A 796 26.42 34.65 -9.28
C LYS A 796 26.72 35.31 -7.94
N PHE A 797 27.07 34.52 -6.91
CA PHE A 797 27.33 34.97 -5.54
C PHE A 797 28.82 34.96 -5.16
N LYS A 798 29.72 34.91 -6.15
CA LYS A 798 31.18 34.82 -5.97
C LYS A 798 31.77 35.86 -5.01
N GLY A 799 31.27 37.09 -5.03
CA GLY A 799 31.77 38.18 -4.20
C GLY A 799 33.19 38.64 -4.57
N VAL A 800 33.77 39.53 -3.74
CA VAL A 800 35.07 40.17 -4.01
C VAL A 800 36.27 39.27 -3.71
N GLU A 801 36.15 38.40 -2.70
CA GLU A 801 37.24 37.55 -2.19
C GLU A 801 37.62 36.40 -3.15
N LYS A 802 36.84 36.17 -4.22
CA LYS A 802 37.08 35.14 -5.25
C LYS A 802 37.47 33.76 -4.69
N THR A 803 36.81 33.29 -3.62
CA THR A 803 36.90 31.89 -3.16
C THR A 803 35.57 31.16 -3.29
N VAL A 804 35.61 29.86 -3.55
CA VAL A 804 34.44 28.98 -3.62
C VAL A 804 33.73 28.92 -2.26
N GLY A 805 34.50 28.90 -1.17
CA GLY A 805 33.96 28.92 0.18
C GLY A 805 33.14 30.17 0.47
N LYS A 806 33.65 31.36 0.08
CA LYS A 806 32.91 32.61 0.25
C LYS A 806 31.68 32.69 -0.65
N ALA A 807 31.80 32.23 -1.89
CA ALA A 807 30.67 32.14 -2.82
C ALA A 807 29.54 31.27 -2.26
N PHE A 808 29.88 30.12 -1.67
CA PHE A 808 28.92 29.23 -1.02
C PHE A 808 28.28 29.89 0.20
N GLU A 809 29.05 30.59 1.04
CA GLU A 809 28.50 31.29 2.21
C GLU A 809 27.54 32.42 1.81
N ASN A 810 27.84 33.16 0.75
CA ASN A 810 26.94 34.17 0.20
C ASN A 810 25.65 33.56 -0.35
N TRP A 811 25.76 32.45 -1.10
CA TRP A 811 24.60 31.69 -1.59
C TRP A 811 23.77 31.13 -0.44
N LYS A 812 24.41 30.56 0.58
CA LYS A 812 23.76 30.04 1.77
C LYS A 812 22.97 31.12 2.50
N ARG A 813 23.56 32.30 2.72
CA ARG A 813 22.87 33.44 3.34
C ARG A 813 21.67 33.90 2.50
N HIS A 814 21.82 33.95 1.17
CA HIS A 814 20.73 34.30 0.27
C HIS A 814 19.60 33.27 0.30
N SER A 815 19.91 31.98 0.15
CA SER A 815 18.97 30.86 0.22
C SER A 815 18.22 30.82 1.56
N GLN A 816 18.92 31.01 2.69
CA GLN A 816 18.30 31.08 4.02
C GLN A 816 17.38 32.29 4.17
N LYS A 817 17.76 33.46 3.62
CA LYS A 817 16.89 34.64 3.61
C LYS A 817 15.62 34.39 2.81
N MET A 818 15.74 33.82 1.60
CA MET A 818 14.58 33.50 0.77
C MET A 818 13.67 32.45 1.44
N PHE A 819 14.26 31.44 2.09
CA PHE A 819 13.52 30.45 2.89
C PHE A 819 12.71 31.11 4.00
N SER A 820 13.32 32.03 4.73
CA SER A 820 12.67 32.74 5.85
C SER A 820 11.53 33.64 5.38
N ILE A 821 11.73 34.35 4.25
CA ILE A 821 10.68 35.19 3.64
C ILE A 821 9.52 34.31 3.17
N LEU A 822 9.80 33.23 2.43
CA LEU A 822 8.76 32.34 1.92
C LEU A 822 7.95 31.74 3.09
N LYS A 823 8.62 31.28 4.14
CA LYS A 823 7.96 30.77 5.35
C LYS A 823 7.07 31.83 5.99
N SER A 824 7.60 33.03 6.22
CA SER A 824 6.84 34.14 6.81
C SER A 824 5.63 34.53 5.96
N ASN A 825 5.76 34.50 4.63
CA ASN A 825 4.66 34.77 3.71
C ASN A 825 3.60 33.65 3.77
N GLU A 826 4.00 32.38 3.84
CA GLU A 826 3.07 31.26 4.02
C GLU A 826 2.33 31.33 5.36
N GLU A 827 3.01 31.67 6.44
CA GLU A 827 2.41 31.86 7.76
C GLU A 827 1.43 33.03 7.76
N LYS A 828 1.79 34.16 7.13
CA LYS A 828 0.90 35.31 6.97
C LYS A 828 -0.33 34.97 6.13
N LEU A 829 -0.16 34.28 5.01
CA LEU A 829 -1.27 33.81 4.18
C LEU A 829 -2.20 32.87 4.96
N ASN A 830 -1.64 31.95 5.76
CA ASN A 830 -2.45 31.10 6.62
C ASN A 830 -3.23 31.93 7.64
N GLY A 831 -2.62 32.93 8.27
CA GLY A 831 -3.30 33.86 9.19
C GLY A 831 -4.48 34.57 8.53
N LEU A 832 -4.24 35.18 7.36
CA LEU A 832 -5.28 35.86 6.58
C LEU A 832 -6.45 34.92 6.23
N PHE A 833 -6.16 33.71 5.73
CA PHE A 833 -7.23 32.76 5.41
C PHE A 833 -7.93 32.22 6.66
N ILE A 834 -7.24 32.03 7.78
CA ILE A 834 -7.85 31.64 9.06
C ILE A 834 -8.84 32.70 9.52
N ASP A 835 -8.48 33.98 9.40
CA ASP A 835 -9.35 35.11 9.76
C ASP A 835 -10.55 35.23 8.81
N ILE A 836 -10.33 35.15 7.49
CA ILE A 836 -11.39 35.20 6.46
C ILE A 836 -12.45 34.10 6.69
N TYR A 837 -12.02 32.93 7.17
CA TYR A 837 -12.88 31.77 7.40
C TYR A 837 -13.41 31.67 8.84
N ASP A 838 -13.02 32.59 9.74
CA ASP A 838 -13.34 32.58 11.17
C ASP A 838 -12.92 31.29 11.90
N LEU A 839 -11.69 30.83 11.63
CA LEU A 839 -11.18 29.52 12.05
C LEU A 839 -10.09 29.58 13.14
N GLY A 840 -9.89 30.72 13.78
CA GLY A 840 -8.80 30.97 14.73
C GLY A 840 -8.78 30.07 15.98
N ASN A 841 -9.91 29.46 16.33
CA ASN A 841 -10.00 28.50 17.44
C ASN A 841 -9.65 27.05 17.05
N GLU A 842 -9.65 26.74 15.75
CA GLU A 842 -9.46 25.37 15.24
C GLU A 842 -8.08 25.19 14.58
N TYR A 843 -7.53 26.27 13.98
CA TYR A 843 -6.27 26.22 13.25
C TYR A 843 -5.35 27.37 13.61
N THR A 844 -4.05 27.11 13.47
CA THR A 844 -2.98 28.06 13.72
C THR A 844 -2.15 28.31 12.46
N PRO A 845 -1.55 29.51 12.29
CA PRO A 845 -0.92 29.91 11.03
C PRO A 845 0.46 29.28 10.76
N GLU A 846 1.10 28.67 11.76
CA GLU A 846 2.50 28.25 11.69
C GLU A 846 2.75 27.18 10.62
N VAL A 847 3.93 27.27 10.01
CA VAL A 847 4.40 26.34 8.99
C VAL A 847 5.66 25.63 9.47
N ASN A 848 5.63 24.30 9.47
CA ASN A 848 6.82 23.50 9.77
C ASN A 848 7.87 23.68 8.67
N ASP A 849 9.16 23.71 9.05
CA ASP A 849 10.27 23.89 8.11
C ASP A 849 10.30 22.82 7.00
N GLU A 850 9.85 21.61 7.30
CA GLU A 850 9.73 20.49 6.34
C GLU A 850 8.67 20.72 5.25
N ASN A 851 7.72 21.62 5.48
CA ASN A 851 6.64 21.93 4.54
C ASN A 851 7.01 23.04 3.55
N VAL A 852 8.09 23.79 3.84
CA VAL A 852 8.60 24.86 2.98
C VAL A 852 9.39 24.26 1.83
N THR A 853 8.94 24.49 0.60
CA THR A 853 9.38 23.64 -0.54
C THR A 853 10.59 24.14 -1.31
N ILE A 854 11.19 25.27 -0.92
CA ILE A 854 12.45 25.74 -1.51
C ILE A 854 13.64 25.12 -0.78
N ARG A 855 14.69 24.78 -1.53
CA ARG A 855 15.83 24.10 -0.96
C ARG A 855 16.73 25.08 -0.20
N GLN A 856 17.09 24.72 1.03
CA GLN A 856 18.20 25.35 1.72
C GLN A 856 19.54 24.90 1.13
N ALA A 857 20.52 25.79 1.08
CA ALA A 857 21.85 25.48 0.55
C ALA A 857 22.52 24.33 1.33
N ASN A 858 22.96 23.29 0.62
CA ASN A 858 23.66 22.13 1.18
C ASN A 858 25.03 22.00 0.53
N LEU A 859 26.11 22.08 1.32
CA LEU A 859 27.48 22.15 0.82
C LEU A 859 27.81 21.03 -0.18
N GLY A 860 27.50 19.77 0.15
CA GLY A 860 27.77 18.64 -0.74
C GLY A 860 26.97 18.73 -2.04
N ARG A 861 25.68 19.05 -1.98
CA ARG A 861 24.84 19.19 -3.18
C ARG A 861 25.32 20.32 -4.09
N GLU A 862 25.57 21.51 -3.53
CA GLU A 862 25.96 22.70 -4.31
C GLU A 862 27.34 22.55 -4.95
N ILE A 863 28.27 21.85 -4.30
CA ILE A 863 29.59 21.56 -4.90
C ILE A 863 29.48 20.52 -6.00
N LYS A 864 28.65 19.48 -5.82
CA LYS A 864 28.40 18.49 -6.89
C LYS A 864 27.72 19.12 -8.10
N SER A 865 26.74 20.02 -7.91
CA SER A 865 26.14 20.77 -9.02
C SER A 865 27.12 21.73 -9.69
N PHE A 866 28.03 22.33 -8.92
CA PHE A 866 29.10 23.17 -9.47
C PHE A 866 30.05 22.37 -10.36
N ILE A 867 30.40 21.15 -9.96
CA ILE A 867 31.19 20.23 -10.79
C ILE A 867 30.42 19.84 -12.07
N SER A 868 29.12 19.55 -11.97
CA SER A 868 28.28 19.27 -13.16
C SER A 868 28.24 20.44 -14.14
N TYR A 869 28.09 21.67 -13.62
CA TYR A 869 28.12 22.89 -14.42
C TYR A 869 29.48 23.11 -15.11
N ALA A 870 30.58 22.84 -14.40
CA ALA A 870 31.93 22.89 -14.97
C ALA A 870 32.08 21.91 -16.15
N ILE A 871 31.61 20.67 -15.99
CA ILE A 871 31.61 19.67 -17.06
C ILE A 871 30.70 20.12 -18.22
N GLY A 872 29.57 20.75 -17.93
CA GLY A 872 28.73 21.38 -18.95
C GLY A 872 29.48 22.43 -19.76
N CYS A 873 30.32 23.26 -19.11
CA CYS A 873 31.19 24.20 -19.81
C CYS A 873 32.28 23.50 -20.64
N MET A 874 32.82 22.36 -20.17
CA MET A 874 33.81 21.57 -20.92
C MET A 874 33.23 21.01 -22.23
N PHE A 875 31.95 20.66 -22.25
CA PHE A 875 31.27 20.18 -23.45
C PHE A 875 30.62 21.30 -24.29
N GLY A 876 30.62 22.55 -23.81
CA GLY A 876 29.94 23.67 -24.46
C GLY A 876 28.43 23.69 -24.25
N ARG A 877 27.89 22.92 -23.30
CA ARG A 877 26.47 23.05 -22.93
C ARG A 877 26.16 24.44 -22.36
N TYR A 878 27.11 24.99 -21.59
CA TYR A 878 27.07 26.33 -21.01
C TYR A 878 28.33 27.10 -21.42
N SER A 879 28.25 28.43 -21.36
CA SER A 879 29.39 29.34 -21.55
C SER A 879 29.62 30.20 -20.31
N LEU A 880 30.86 30.67 -20.13
CA LEU A 880 31.18 31.73 -19.16
C LEU A 880 31.00 33.14 -19.76
N ASP A 881 30.80 33.22 -21.08
CA ASP A 881 30.66 34.48 -21.83
C ASP A 881 29.19 34.84 -22.10
N GLU A 882 28.28 33.88 -22.01
CA GLU A 882 26.85 34.03 -22.30
C GLU A 882 26.00 33.30 -21.25
N ASP A 883 24.91 33.93 -20.80
CA ASP A 883 23.96 33.36 -19.84
C ASP A 883 23.03 32.34 -20.51
N GLY A 884 22.78 31.20 -19.86
CA GLY A 884 21.78 30.22 -20.31
C GLY A 884 22.37 28.98 -20.97
N LEU A 885 21.46 28.11 -21.42
CA LEU A 885 21.79 26.92 -22.19
C LEU A 885 22.23 27.33 -23.60
N ILE A 886 23.50 27.14 -23.92
CA ILE A 886 24.09 27.59 -25.20
C ILE A 886 23.96 26.51 -26.27
N PHE A 887 24.20 25.25 -25.90
CA PHE A 887 24.13 24.14 -26.86
C PHE A 887 23.46 22.88 -26.28
N ALA A 888 22.36 22.47 -26.93
CA ALA A 888 21.60 21.26 -26.64
C ALA A 888 20.83 20.79 -27.89
N GLY A 889 21.50 20.78 -29.04
CA GLY A 889 20.92 20.48 -30.36
C GLY A 889 21.20 21.58 -31.39
N GLY A 890 21.12 21.23 -32.67
CA GLY A 890 21.47 22.12 -33.80
C GLY A 890 22.97 22.19 -34.12
N GLU A 891 23.39 23.27 -34.80
CA GLU A 891 24.79 23.48 -35.22
C GLU A 891 25.66 24.05 -34.10
N PHE A 892 26.79 23.39 -33.80
CA PHE A 892 27.73 23.82 -32.78
C PHE A 892 28.60 24.98 -33.28
N ASN A 893 28.63 26.10 -32.53
CA ASN A 893 29.38 27.30 -32.90
C ASN A 893 30.37 27.70 -31.81
N GLU A 894 31.67 27.62 -32.11
CA GLU A 894 32.75 27.91 -31.16
C GLU A 894 32.81 29.39 -30.73
N LYS A 895 32.20 30.32 -31.48
CA LYS A 895 32.26 31.77 -31.20
C LYS A 895 31.65 32.17 -29.85
N HIS A 896 30.79 31.32 -29.28
CA HIS A 896 30.14 31.53 -27.99
C HIS A 896 31.05 31.22 -26.78
N TYR A 897 32.27 30.71 -26.98
CA TYR A 897 33.15 30.25 -25.89
C TYR A 897 34.57 30.84 -25.98
N LYS A 898 34.72 32.06 -25.49
CA LYS A 898 35.98 32.82 -25.50
C LYS A 898 36.80 32.60 -24.25
N THR A 899 36.15 32.61 -23.08
CA THR A 899 36.82 32.56 -21.78
C THR A 899 37.25 31.13 -21.40
N PHE A 900 36.44 30.12 -21.74
CA PHE A 900 36.76 28.71 -21.51
C PHE A 900 36.27 27.89 -22.71
N THR A 901 37.20 27.41 -23.52
CA THR A 901 36.88 26.74 -24.79
C THR A 901 36.50 25.27 -24.54
N PRO A 902 35.35 24.79 -25.07
CA PRO A 902 34.95 23.38 -24.98
C PRO A 902 35.95 22.43 -25.62
N THR A 903 35.83 21.13 -25.33
CA THR A 903 36.60 20.09 -26.03
C THR A 903 36.19 20.08 -27.49
N LYS A 904 37.17 19.99 -28.41
CA LYS A 904 36.90 20.07 -29.86
C LYS A 904 36.14 18.86 -30.37
N ASP A 905 36.47 17.68 -29.87
CA ASP A 905 36.00 16.37 -30.31
C ASP A 905 34.89 15.77 -29.46
N ASN A 906 34.36 16.52 -28.50
CA ASN A 906 33.30 16.08 -27.58
C ASN A 906 33.69 14.90 -26.66
N ILE A 907 34.98 14.69 -26.43
CA ILE A 907 35.48 13.61 -25.55
C ILE A 907 36.23 14.23 -24.38
N VAL A 908 35.92 13.79 -23.15
CA VAL A 908 36.65 14.14 -21.93
C VAL A 908 37.14 12.88 -21.25
N PRO A 909 38.44 12.54 -21.29
CA PRO A 909 38.96 11.35 -20.64
C PRO A 909 38.97 11.48 -19.10
N ILE A 910 38.73 10.37 -18.42
CA ILE A 910 38.77 10.24 -16.95
C ILE A 910 39.87 9.24 -16.61
N LEU A 911 41.09 9.73 -16.44
CA LEU A 911 42.29 8.92 -16.27
C LEU A 911 42.64 8.73 -14.79
N SER A 912 43.30 7.62 -14.48
CA SER A 912 43.64 7.20 -13.11
C SER A 912 44.91 7.83 -12.55
N ASP A 913 45.81 8.26 -13.42
CA ASP A 913 47.14 8.78 -13.09
C ASP A 913 47.18 10.32 -13.00
N GLY A 914 46.31 11.04 -13.71
CA GLY A 914 46.18 12.50 -13.61
C GLY A 914 47.36 13.30 -14.18
N HIS A 915 48.20 12.67 -15.01
CA HIS A 915 49.42 13.25 -15.56
C HIS A 915 49.33 13.66 -17.05
N SER A 916 48.20 13.41 -17.72
CA SER A 916 47.97 13.89 -19.09
C SER A 916 47.29 15.26 -19.08
N GLY A 917 47.79 16.19 -19.90
CA GLY A 917 47.40 17.61 -19.84
C GLY A 917 45.98 17.96 -20.30
N ASN A 918 45.11 16.98 -20.59
CA ASN A 918 43.77 17.21 -21.15
C ASN A 918 42.67 16.30 -20.53
N ASP A 919 42.85 15.84 -19.29
CA ASP A 919 41.84 15.04 -18.57
C ASP A 919 40.77 15.89 -17.85
N ILE A 920 39.70 15.23 -17.39
CA ILE A 920 38.59 15.88 -16.68
C ILE A 920 39.06 16.70 -15.46
N PHE A 921 40.09 16.22 -14.76
CA PHE A 921 40.60 16.86 -13.56
C PHE A 921 41.37 18.14 -13.90
N THR A 922 42.29 18.07 -14.87
CA THR A 922 43.08 19.22 -15.33
C THR A 922 42.18 20.33 -15.86
N ARG A 923 41.18 19.96 -16.67
CA ARG A 923 40.17 20.92 -17.15
C ARG A 923 39.32 21.52 -16.03
N PHE A 924 38.99 20.74 -15.00
CA PHE A 924 38.27 21.26 -13.83
C PHE A 924 39.13 22.25 -13.04
N VAL A 925 40.42 21.95 -12.85
CA VAL A 925 41.38 22.86 -12.21
C VAL A 925 41.53 24.16 -13.00
N GLU A 926 41.64 24.07 -14.33
CA GLU A 926 41.67 25.22 -15.22
C GLU A 926 40.40 26.07 -15.11
N PHE A 927 39.22 25.43 -15.12
CA PHE A 927 37.94 26.10 -14.95
C PHE A 927 37.86 26.87 -13.61
N VAL A 928 38.28 26.24 -12.51
CA VAL A 928 38.34 26.90 -11.19
C VAL A 928 39.34 28.07 -11.20
N LYS A 929 40.50 27.90 -11.85
CA LYS A 929 41.52 28.96 -11.98
C LYS A 929 41.01 30.15 -12.77
N ILE A 930 40.30 29.94 -13.88
CA ILE A 930 39.73 31.01 -14.70
C ILE A 930 38.68 31.80 -13.91
N ILE A 931 37.81 31.10 -13.18
CA ILE A 931 36.73 31.76 -12.45
C ILE A 931 37.28 32.45 -11.21
N PHE A 932 38.05 31.77 -10.36
CA PHE A 932 38.39 32.27 -9.02
C PHE A 932 39.80 32.87 -8.92
N GLY A 933 40.63 32.71 -9.94
CA GLY A 933 42.01 33.19 -9.98
C GLY A 933 43.02 32.15 -9.51
N ASP A 934 44.28 32.35 -9.89
CA ASP A 934 45.37 31.44 -9.55
C ASP A 934 45.75 31.52 -8.06
N GLU A 935 45.66 32.71 -7.47
CA GLU A 935 46.03 32.98 -6.07
C GLU A 935 45.20 32.17 -5.07
N THR A 936 43.93 31.88 -5.38
CA THR A 936 43.00 31.16 -4.47
C THR A 936 42.81 29.69 -4.86
N LEU A 937 43.50 29.21 -5.91
CA LEU A 937 43.27 27.89 -6.50
C LEU A 937 43.46 26.74 -5.50
N THR A 938 44.57 26.72 -4.76
CA THR A 938 44.86 25.67 -3.77
C THR A 938 43.82 25.63 -2.66
N GLU A 939 43.37 26.80 -2.18
CA GLU A 939 42.31 26.90 -1.16
C GLU A 939 40.97 26.37 -1.70
N ASN A 940 40.60 26.78 -2.92
CA ASN A 940 39.36 26.38 -3.57
C ASN A 940 39.30 24.86 -3.80
N LEU A 941 40.37 24.25 -4.31
CA LEU A 941 40.43 22.80 -4.51
C LEU A 941 40.33 22.04 -3.18
N LYS A 942 40.97 22.54 -2.11
CA LYS A 942 40.84 21.96 -0.78
C LYS A 942 39.40 22.04 -0.25
N PHE A 943 38.74 23.17 -0.45
CA PHE A 943 37.34 23.36 -0.04
C PHE A 943 36.39 22.41 -0.82
N ILE A 944 36.52 22.34 -2.14
CA ILE A 944 35.72 21.46 -2.99
C ILE A 944 35.93 19.99 -2.59
N ALA A 945 37.19 19.55 -2.40
CA ALA A 945 37.51 18.20 -1.98
C ALA A 945 36.89 17.84 -0.61
N SER A 946 36.90 18.79 0.33
CA SER A 946 36.27 18.57 1.64
C SER A 946 34.75 18.36 1.55
N ALA A 947 34.08 19.04 0.63
CA ALA A 947 32.63 18.97 0.44
C ALA A 947 32.15 17.67 -0.21
N ILE A 948 32.95 17.09 -1.11
CA ILE A 948 32.66 15.79 -1.74
C ILE A 948 33.10 14.59 -0.88
N GLY A 949 33.88 14.84 0.17
CA GLY A 949 34.34 13.86 1.16
C GLY A 949 35.75 13.32 0.87
N VAL A 950 36.64 13.43 1.88
CA VAL A 950 38.05 13.01 1.82
C VAL A 950 38.26 11.77 2.69
N LYS A 951 38.94 10.73 2.15
CA LYS A 951 39.30 9.52 2.91
C LYS A 951 40.52 9.77 3.82
N LYS A 952 40.68 8.96 4.87
CA LYS A 952 41.81 9.07 5.80
C LYS A 952 43.15 8.93 5.06
N GLY A 953 43.99 9.96 5.10
CA GLY A 953 45.30 10.00 4.42
C GLY A 953 45.25 10.45 2.95
N GLU A 954 44.07 10.77 2.40
CA GLU A 954 43.89 11.23 1.02
C GLU A 954 44.13 12.75 0.93
N ASN A 955 44.93 13.21 -0.03
CA ASN A 955 45.11 14.64 -0.28
C ASN A 955 43.93 15.19 -1.14
N PRO A 956 43.70 16.52 -1.17
CA PRO A 956 42.57 17.10 -1.90
C PRO A 956 42.50 16.76 -3.39
N ARG A 957 43.65 16.66 -4.08
CA ARG A 957 43.69 16.31 -5.50
C ARG A 957 43.26 14.86 -5.71
N SER A 958 43.80 13.94 -4.92
CA SER A 958 43.41 12.52 -4.96
C SER A 958 41.92 12.31 -4.69
N ALA A 959 41.32 13.08 -3.77
CA ALA A 959 39.89 13.02 -3.50
C ALA A 959 39.02 13.44 -4.70
N LEU A 960 39.45 14.47 -5.44
CA LEU A 960 38.79 14.93 -6.66
C LEU A 960 38.90 13.90 -7.79
N HIS A 961 40.09 13.35 -8.03
CA HIS A 961 40.29 12.27 -9.02
C HIS A 961 39.38 11.08 -8.71
N ARG A 962 39.35 10.64 -7.45
CA ARG A 962 38.47 9.54 -7.03
C ARG A 962 37.01 9.88 -7.29
N TYR A 963 36.56 11.09 -6.99
CA TYR A 963 35.17 11.49 -7.21
C TYR A 963 34.78 11.44 -8.69
N PHE A 964 35.59 12.00 -9.60
CA PHE A 964 35.34 11.92 -11.04
C PHE A 964 35.30 10.48 -11.54
N LEU A 965 36.23 9.64 -11.07
CA LEU A 965 36.31 8.25 -11.48
C LEU A 965 35.15 7.40 -10.94
N GLN A 966 34.77 7.55 -9.66
CA GLN A 966 33.90 6.60 -8.95
C GLN A 966 32.47 7.08 -8.69
N ASP A 967 32.27 8.38 -8.48
CA ASP A 967 31.07 8.88 -7.81
C ASP A 967 30.29 9.88 -8.66
N PHE A 968 30.96 10.71 -9.48
CA PHE A 968 30.32 11.70 -10.35
C PHE A 968 29.20 11.09 -11.19
N TYR A 969 29.46 9.99 -11.89
CA TYR A 969 28.45 9.39 -12.77
C TYR A 969 27.20 8.89 -12.02
N LYS A 970 27.36 8.43 -10.77
CA LYS A 970 26.22 8.02 -9.93
C LYS A 970 25.36 9.23 -9.56
N ASP A 971 25.99 10.35 -9.20
CA ASP A 971 25.31 11.59 -8.90
C ASP A 971 24.60 12.15 -10.15
N HIS A 972 25.27 12.09 -11.31
CA HIS A 972 24.72 12.47 -12.62
C HIS A 972 23.47 11.64 -12.98
N LEU A 973 23.53 10.32 -12.86
CA LEU A 973 22.36 9.44 -13.08
C LEU A 973 21.17 9.80 -12.18
N LYS A 974 21.44 10.22 -10.93
CA LYS A 974 20.38 10.63 -10.00
C LYS A 974 19.73 11.95 -10.41
N VAL A 975 20.52 12.96 -10.78
CA VAL A 975 20.04 14.28 -11.21
C VAL A 975 19.15 14.16 -12.44
N TYR A 976 19.57 13.35 -13.42
CA TYR A 976 18.86 13.17 -14.69
C TYR A 976 17.87 11.99 -14.68
N LYS A 977 17.43 11.52 -13.51
CA LYS A 977 16.42 10.45 -13.37
C LYS A 977 16.68 9.21 -14.26
N LYS A 978 17.93 8.75 -14.33
CA LYS A 978 18.38 7.63 -15.19
C LYS A 978 18.21 7.91 -16.70
N ARG A 979 18.31 9.17 -17.12
CA ARG A 979 18.37 9.66 -18.51
C ARG A 979 19.58 10.60 -18.68
N PRO A 980 20.81 10.11 -18.45
CA PRO A 980 22.00 10.96 -18.42
C PRO A 980 22.29 11.61 -19.78
N ILE A 981 22.74 12.87 -19.75
CA ILE A 981 23.17 13.61 -20.94
C ILE A 981 24.67 13.48 -21.24
N TYR A 982 25.50 13.31 -20.20
CA TYR A 982 26.89 12.87 -20.33
C TYR A 982 26.94 11.37 -20.21
N TRP A 983 27.39 10.68 -21.25
CA TRP A 983 27.50 9.22 -21.28
C TRP A 983 28.92 8.79 -20.91
N LEU A 984 29.00 7.85 -19.98
CA LEU A 984 30.27 7.28 -19.52
C LEU A 984 30.61 6.05 -20.37
N PHE A 985 31.55 6.20 -21.30
CA PHE A 985 32.20 5.08 -21.96
C PHE A 985 33.27 4.53 -21.02
N THR A 986 33.22 3.22 -20.75
CA THR A 986 34.04 2.58 -19.70
C THR A 986 34.48 1.19 -20.14
N SER A 987 35.77 0.90 -20.02
CA SER A 987 36.34 -0.42 -20.38
C SER A 987 35.87 -1.57 -19.51
N GLY A 988 35.47 -1.30 -18.26
CA GLY A 988 34.95 -2.34 -17.38
C GLY A 988 35.25 -2.14 -15.89
N LYS A 989 35.50 -3.26 -15.20
CA LYS A 989 35.61 -3.31 -13.74
C LYS A 989 36.93 -2.70 -13.24
N HIS A 990 38.01 -2.90 -13.99
CA HIS A 990 39.33 -2.36 -13.69
C HIS A 990 39.49 -0.92 -14.14
N ARG A 991 38.52 -0.42 -14.93
CA ARG A 991 38.42 0.99 -15.33
C ARG A 991 39.70 1.47 -16.01
N ALA A 992 40.27 0.60 -16.84
CA ALA A 992 41.49 0.85 -17.58
C ALA A 992 41.35 2.07 -18.51
N PHE A 993 40.14 2.31 -19.03
CA PHE A 993 39.78 3.50 -19.79
C PHE A 993 38.38 3.98 -19.41
N ASN A 994 38.22 5.30 -19.25
CA ASN A 994 36.94 5.96 -19.09
C ASN A 994 36.95 7.29 -19.84
N CYS A 995 35.85 7.64 -20.49
CA CYS A 995 35.61 9.00 -20.95
C CYS A 995 34.14 9.39 -20.88
N LEU A 996 33.87 10.69 -20.80
CA LEU A 996 32.54 11.26 -20.95
C LEU A 996 32.35 11.79 -22.37
N VAL A 997 31.15 11.60 -22.89
CA VAL A 997 30.68 12.17 -24.16
C VAL A 997 29.34 12.86 -23.93
N TYR A 998 29.14 14.07 -24.47
CA TYR A 998 27.85 14.76 -24.38
C TYR A 998 26.97 14.41 -25.58
N ILE A 999 25.77 13.88 -25.32
CA ILE A 999 24.91 13.32 -26.39
C ILE A 999 24.51 14.32 -27.47
N HIS A 1000 24.30 15.59 -27.12
CA HIS A 1000 23.86 16.60 -28.08
C HIS A 1000 24.95 16.95 -29.10
N ARG A 1001 26.22 16.60 -28.82
CA ARG A 1001 27.38 16.80 -29.71
C ARG A 1001 27.90 15.47 -30.29
N TYR A 1002 27.19 14.36 -30.10
CA TYR A 1002 27.59 13.07 -30.66
C TYR A 1002 27.46 13.10 -32.19
N ASP A 1003 28.44 12.50 -32.87
CA ASP A 1003 28.44 12.26 -34.32
C ASP A 1003 28.91 10.82 -34.62
N THR A 1004 28.75 10.39 -35.87
CA THR A 1004 29.11 9.02 -36.31
C THR A 1004 30.60 8.71 -36.17
N ASP A 1005 31.46 9.73 -36.11
CA ASP A 1005 32.92 9.58 -35.97
C ASP A 1005 33.36 9.51 -34.50
N THR A 1006 32.48 9.75 -33.54
CA THR A 1006 32.83 9.83 -32.12
C THR A 1006 33.45 8.53 -31.61
N LEU A 1007 32.91 7.36 -31.98
CA LEU A 1007 33.49 6.07 -31.59
C LEU A 1007 34.88 5.84 -32.21
N THR A 1008 35.07 6.27 -33.46
CA THR A 1008 36.36 6.22 -34.16
C THR A 1008 37.40 7.08 -33.46
N ARG A 1009 37.04 8.32 -33.08
CA ARG A 1009 37.91 9.22 -32.30
C ARG A 1009 38.28 8.62 -30.94
N ILE A 1010 37.31 8.06 -30.21
CA ILE A 1010 37.60 7.36 -28.93
C ILE A 1010 38.61 6.23 -29.15
N ARG A 1011 38.44 5.43 -30.20
CA ARG A 1011 39.31 4.28 -30.50
C ARG A 1011 40.74 4.70 -30.85
N ASP A 1012 40.86 5.61 -31.82
CA ASP A 1012 42.12 5.89 -32.50
C ASP A 1012 42.97 6.92 -31.74
N ASP A 1013 42.33 7.95 -31.18
CA ASP A 1013 43.03 9.06 -30.53
C ASP A 1013 43.24 8.82 -29.03
N TYR A 1014 42.30 8.16 -28.35
CA TYR A 1014 42.35 8.02 -26.89
C TYR A 1014 42.69 6.61 -26.42
N LEU A 1015 42.00 5.59 -26.94
CA LEU A 1015 42.15 4.23 -26.43
C LEU A 1015 43.50 3.62 -26.81
N ARG A 1016 43.95 3.87 -28.04
CA ARG A 1016 45.27 3.44 -28.52
C ARG A 1016 46.40 4.11 -27.74
N GLU A 1017 46.28 5.40 -27.46
CA GLU A 1017 47.25 6.14 -26.63
C GLU A 1017 47.32 5.54 -25.22
N GLN A 1018 46.17 5.32 -24.58
CA GLN A 1018 46.11 4.73 -23.24
C GLN A 1018 46.69 3.32 -23.19
N LEU A 1019 46.47 2.50 -24.23
CA LEU A 1019 47.07 1.18 -24.33
C LEU A 1019 48.60 1.27 -24.39
N GLY A 1020 49.13 2.20 -25.18
CA GLY A 1020 50.57 2.44 -25.30
C GLY A 1020 51.19 2.84 -23.95
N LEU A 1021 50.57 3.78 -23.24
CA LEU A 1021 51.04 4.24 -21.93
C LEU A 1021 51.11 3.10 -20.90
N LEU A 1022 50.07 2.26 -20.83
CA LEU A 1022 50.08 1.10 -19.93
C LEU A 1022 51.15 0.08 -20.35
N GLU A 1023 51.32 -0.20 -21.65
CA GLU A 1023 52.36 -1.13 -22.11
C GLU A 1023 53.79 -0.62 -21.82
N GLU A 1024 54.02 0.69 -21.90
CA GLU A 1024 55.28 1.33 -21.49
C GLU A 1024 55.52 1.24 -19.97
N GLU A 1025 54.50 1.53 -19.16
CA GLU A 1025 54.57 1.41 -17.70
C GLU A 1025 54.84 -0.04 -17.27
N LYS A 1026 54.21 -1.02 -17.94
CA LYS A 1026 54.52 -2.45 -17.78
C LYS A 1026 56.00 -2.74 -18.05
N SER A 1027 56.52 -2.23 -19.16
CA SER A 1027 57.93 -2.43 -19.55
C SER A 1027 58.89 -1.82 -18.52
N SER A 1028 58.54 -0.65 -17.97
CA SER A 1028 59.31 0.02 -16.92
C SER A 1028 59.35 -0.79 -15.62
N LEU A 1029 58.20 -1.24 -15.13
CA LEU A 1029 58.10 -2.04 -13.91
C LEU A 1029 58.81 -3.40 -14.03
N LEU A 1030 58.77 -4.03 -15.20
CA LEU A 1030 59.54 -5.26 -15.46
C LEU A 1030 61.05 -5.04 -15.34
N LYS A 1031 61.56 -3.92 -15.89
CA LYS A 1031 62.99 -3.54 -15.75
C LYS A 1031 63.38 -3.22 -14.30
N MET A 1032 62.46 -2.64 -13.52
CA MET A 1032 62.67 -2.38 -12.08
C MET A 1032 62.67 -3.67 -11.25
N MET A 1033 61.90 -4.67 -11.65
CA MET A 1033 61.88 -6.00 -11.02
C MET A 1033 63.19 -6.76 -11.27
N ASP A 1034 63.73 -6.70 -12.50
CA ASP A 1034 64.99 -7.33 -12.87
C ASP A 1034 66.23 -6.70 -12.20
N SER A 1035 66.11 -5.46 -11.69
CA SER A 1035 67.20 -4.71 -11.04
C SER A 1035 67.25 -4.81 -9.51
N GLY A 1036 66.44 -5.69 -8.89
CA GLY A 1036 66.61 -6.10 -7.48
C GLY A 1036 65.90 -5.23 -6.42
N SER A 1037 64.83 -4.53 -6.77
CA SER A 1037 63.98 -3.77 -5.83
C SER A 1037 62.79 -4.60 -5.32
N ASP A 1038 62.08 -4.10 -4.29
CA ASP A 1038 61.08 -4.78 -3.44
C ASP A 1038 60.01 -5.58 -4.22
N GLY A 1039 60.31 -6.85 -4.53
CA GLY A 1039 59.61 -7.62 -5.58
C GLY A 1039 58.16 -7.97 -5.30
N LYS A 1040 57.65 -7.78 -4.07
CA LYS A 1040 56.25 -8.06 -3.74
C LYS A 1040 55.29 -6.95 -4.18
N GLU A 1041 55.71 -5.68 -4.09
CA GLU A 1041 54.87 -4.54 -4.43
C GLU A 1041 54.82 -4.35 -5.96
N ILE A 1042 55.98 -4.46 -6.62
CA ILE A 1042 56.11 -4.43 -8.09
C ILE A 1042 55.32 -5.57 -8.75
N ALA A 1043 55.36 -6.79 -8.20
CA ALA A 1043 54.57 -7.91 -8.74
C ALA A 1043 53.04 -7.67 -8.63
N LYS A 1044 52.59 -6.95 -7.59
CA LYS A 1044 51.17 -6.61 -7.41
C LYS A 1044 50.72 -5.54 -8.40
N GLU A 1045 51.54 -4.53 -8.63
CA GLU A 1045 51.30 -3.48 -9.63
C GLU A 1045 51.32 -4.04 -11.05
N LEU A 1046 52.32 -4.87 -11.40
CA LEU A 1046 52.37 -5.56 -12.69
C LEU A 1046 51.11 -6.39 -12.95
N LYS A 1047 50.64 -7.15 -11.95
CA LYS A 1047 49.39 -7.92 -12.08
C LYS A 1047 48.17 -7.02 -12.28
N ALA A 1048 48.09 -5.89 -11.58
CA ALA A 1048 47.01 -4.92 -11.75
C ALA A 1048 47.00 -4.34 -13.17
N LEU A 1049 48.18 -4.01 -13.67
CA LEU A 1049 48.39 -3.38 -14.96
C LEU A 1049 48.17 -4.37 -16.12
N GLU A 1050 48.54 -5.65 -15.96
CA GLU A 1050 48.17 -6.73 -16.89
C GLU A 1050 46.66 -6.90 -17.03
N MET A 1051 45.93 -6.88 -15.91
CA MET A 1051 44.45 -6.94 -15.95
C MET A 1051 43.86 -5.72 -16.66
N GLN A 1052 44.43 -4.53 -16.49
CA GLN A 1052 43.99 -3.32 -17.19
C GLN A 1052 44.28 -3.39 -18.69
N ILE A 1053 45.47 -3.83 -19.11
CA ILE A 1053 45.81 -4.02 -20.52
C ILE A 1053 44.89 -5.06 -21.18
N GLU A 1054 44.62 -6.18 -20.51
CA GLU A 1054 43.73 -7.22 -21.04
C GLU A 1054 42.28 -6.71 -21.17
N GLU A 1055 41.79 -5.96 -20.18
CA GLU A 1055 40.47 -5.30 -20.24
C GLU A 1055 40.40 -4.32 -21.41
N LEU A 1056 41.43 -3.49 -21.59
CA LEU A 1056 41.47 -2.44 -22.61
C LEU A 1056 41.61 -3.02 -24.03
N LYS A 1057 42.35 -4.13 -24.20
CA LYS A 1057 42.39 -4.90 -25.46
C LYS A 1057 41.01 -5.47 -25.82
N LYS A 1058 40.31 -6.09 -24.85
CA LYS A 1058 38.95 -6.60 -25.07
C LYS A 1058 37.99 -5.47 -25.46
N TYR A 1059 38.06 -4.35 -24.75
CA TYR A 1059 37.24 -3.19 -25.03
C TYR A 1059 37.55 -2.55 -26.40
N TYR A 1060 38.81 -2.52 -26.83
CA TYR A 1060 39.21 -2.08 -28.16
C TYR A 1060 38.50 -2.88 -29.26
N TYR A 1061 38.43 -4.20 -29.14
CA TYR A 1061 37.73 -5.04 -30.12
C TYR A 1061 36.22 -4.75 -30.15
N CYS A 1062 35.57 -4.64 -29.00
CA CYS A 1062 34.15 -4.28 -28.93
C CYS A 1062 33.88 -2.89 -29.54
N LEU A 1063 34.72 -1.91 -29.23
CA LEU A 1063 34.60 -0.55 -29.76
C LEU A 1063 34.86 -0.52 -31.27
N HIS A 1064 35.82 -1.31 -31.77
CA HIS A 1064 36.15 -1.40 -33.19
C HIS A 1064 34.97 -1.93 -34.01
N GLU A 1065 34.35 -3.03 -33.59
CA GLU A 1065 33.17 -3.61 -34.27
C GLU A 1065 32.01 -2.61 -34.34
N GLN A 1066 31.76 -1.87 -33.26
CA GLN A 1066 30.66 -0.89 -33.19
C GLN A 1066 30.99 0.41 -33.94
N ALA A 1067 32.26 0.84 -33.98
CA ALA A 1067 32.69 2.01 -34.74
C ALA A 1067 32.51 1.81 -36.26
N GLU A 1068 32.71 0.57 -36.76
CA GLU A 1068 32.45 0.25 -38.18
C GLU A 1068 30.97 0.34 -38.55
N GLN A 1069 30.06 0.22 -37.59
CA GLN A 1069 28.62 0.34 -37.81
C GLN A 1069 28.15 1.80 -37.98
N GLN A 1070 29.00 2.79 -37.69
CA GLN A 1070 28.68 4.22 -37.77
C GLN A 1070 27.32 4.56 -37.13
N ILE A 1071 27.14 4.15 -35.87
CA ILE A 1071 25.87 4.24 -35.16
C ILE A 1071 25.36 5.69 -35.13
N GLU A 1072 24.20 5.93 -35.72
CA GLU A 1072 23.48 7.20 -35.67
C GLU A 1072 22.49 7.25 -34.49
N ILE A 1073 22.33 8.44 -33.91
CA ILE A 1073 21.34 8.73 -32.86
C ILE A 1073 20.37 9.81 -33.33
N ASP A 1074 19.10 9.68 -32.95
CA ASP A 1074 18.12 10.76 -33.03
C ASP A 1074 17.73 11.14 -31.60
N LEU A 1075 18.03 12.38 -31.18
CA LEU A 1075 17.70 12.87 -29.84
C LEU A 1075 16.20 12.72 -29.52
N ASP A 1076 15.31 12.79 -30.52
CA ASP A 1076 13.87 12.65 -30.30
C ASP A 1076 13.47 11.23 -29.84
N ASP A 1077 14.25 10.21 -30.18
CA ASP A 1077 14.03 8.84 -29.67
C ASP A 1077 14.23 8.77 -28.15
N GLY A 1078 14.89 9.78 -27.56
CA GLY A 1078 15.16 9.90 -26.14
C GLY A 1078 16.38 9.11 -25.70
N VAL A 1079 16.79 9.33 -24.45
CA VAL A 1079 18.04 8.72 -23.95
C VAL A 1079 17.90 7.21 -23.82
N ALA A 1080 16.74 6.69 -23.39
CA ALA A 1080 16.57 5.25 -23.18
C ALA A 1080 16.81 4.43 -24.45
N VAL A 1081 16.27 4.87 -25.59
CA VAL A 1081 16.39 4.17 -26.88
C VAL A 1081 17.81 4.32 -27.43
N ASN A 1082 18.35 5.54 -27.43
CA ASN A 1082 19.69 5.78 -27.96
C ASN A 1082 20.79 5.12 -27.11
N TYR A 1083 20.67 5.12 -25.78
CA TYR A 1083 21.66 4.52 -24.89
C TYR A 1083 21.81 3.01 -25.11
N GLN A 1084 20.72 2.33 -25.45
CA GLN A 1084 20.72 0.89 -25.72
C GLN A 1084 21.54 0.53 -26.96
N LYS A 1085 21.66 1.44 -27.95
CA LYS A 1085 22.50 1.22 -29.14
C LYS A 1085 23.99 1.05 -28.80
N PHE A 1086 24.42 1.49 -27.61
CA PHE A 1086 25.82 1.42 -27.15
C PHE A 1086 26.02 0.37 -26.04
N GLU A 1087 25.11 -0.60 -25.94
CA GLU A 1087 25.20 -1.67 -24.95
C GLU A 1087 26.58 -2.37 -25.00
N GLY A 1088 27.21 -2.52 -23.84
CA GLY A 1088 28.57 -3.06 -23.73
C GLY A 1088 29.70 -2.03 -23.84
N LEU A 1089 29.45 -0.83 -24.39
CA LEU A 1089 30.44 0.26 -24.47
C LEU A 1089 30.29 1.31 -23.36
N VAL A 1090 29.05 1.58 -22.95
CA VAL A 1090 28.72 2.57 -21.92
C VAL A 1090 28.36 1.93 -20.58
N ALA A 1091 28.53 2.68 -19.49
CA ALA A 1091 28.24 2.21 -18.14
C ALA A 1091 26.76 1.81 -17.99
N PRO A 1092 26.41 0.72 -17.30
CA PRO A 1092 25.01 0.30 -17.19
C PRO A 1092 24.18 1.29 -16.36
N ILE A 1093 23.01 1.67 -16.88
CA ILE A 1093 21.98 2.40 -16.15
C ILE A 1093 21.17 1.39 -15.32
N LYS A 1094 21.56 1.19 -14.06
CA LYS A 1094 20.83 0.31 -13.12
C LYS A 1094 19.61 1.01 -12.54
#